data_AF-A0ABD6DVX7-F1
#
_entry.id   AF-A0ABD6DVX7-F1
#
_cell.length_a   1.000
_cell.length_b   1.000
_cell.length_c   1.000
_cell.angle_alpha   90.00
_cell.angle_beta   90.00
_cell.angle_gamma   90.00
#
_symmetry.space_group_name_H-M   'P 1'
#
loop_
_entity.id
_entity.type
_entity.pdbx_description
1 polymer ?
#
loop_
_entity_poly.entity_id
_entity_poly.type
_entity_poly.pdbx_seq_one_letter_code
_entity_poly.pdbx_strand_id
1 'polypeptide(L)'
;MDPTERFNVPDTIVGIGGAGKEVVFQMMSVRDPDDEDGDHNEWIMREVMEPGDGSEGVPNELLQAFVVETEQEQVKIDVPRCNRINDRIGEMAESYDTAVYEPEINYINVVEGADVAGHELVSESVINDFAANTNLNCWWFGGDDIDTKENYSNGVVRRRALGKGLYYASRAGPDPIHELVRAADSGTHVDIVVGLGGGTGSGIFLDLARALENDADVEVTLFGIIPKSDEDTDIKANAYAALSELEYLSLTDQNPFRNIVLLPYGPAEDDTGFDEAVVNAILAHCNTRGTNIPRKLNPDKTAGPAPYAPFTVAVPQVIRFDAPGIKKSRENFSTYATEHDSIRETELSLYEDVVSFLSDYHESVYEEYDQYGSSDGYRLREEELDDLHERIDEVESLVQLDDLARSGYDAAPDIAAELDSLRNDDILANPDFDEDDHEERKRAVVNELPDTFVEGNFGRPPGGFDRSEDEELYDLVTQALETVRERRELFKAKNMLDSGIEQDGIEAALNTRSKGTPERRKVKAELDDANRSLSVLRDRKHDYELGEALATAELADAIDAWERNYDETVSELISLQENYARIDELLTDLDNAINSAATAVRDPDSDQVRIEKLNFDEFGELNAKLSEVGLSELSSGEIQNSVLNLRKARQAWLDAENKEGVLDRIGAMFENTDPSNRYSDARREIKPDIYEVADWGPDTNDFYVQVKADPVAAVQQELENHRDTLIQNLLDSLEEYIERPTTSLSEIVDRAESGDFRAEDLDLDDADRGRIELNDVENLTALPALGADPYDFESALDSALHESDATRSQSLIHDLTEESEDDTNAVYDAFYAAYVEPFAAARENAEAKLERQRTVRDKYSALDGVLETGIKLTKLYEDRMEPDDIPESTEGSVESGPYVKMKSAQDRGALLGRPDIDEAGLWDTEQSYIRTYIRDVAELVDRQSEYLPLAHSSISHSEAANPNYNQFAIAPVYMSRMFEDPRSKGDSARFTEIADILENGSIHLDGGGQYNPRRVAFGGPWDVSTTVFVGGVMADNLRPFRKEYRNAYESERRDLGDDGFIRHVHGLDGIDTGTGDFFGEYDGGFVHRDRLFNFNDDDDALFVLDNDEPTIVDRLLAYHDIERFDSKVPIGDKDGDE
;
A
#
# COMPACT_ATOMS: atom_id res chain seq x y z
N MET A 1 1.50 -2.70 63.35
CA MET A 1 1.83 -2.30 61.97
C MET A 1 2.87 -3.27 61.48
N ASP A 2 2.41 -4.14 60.60
CA ASP A 2 3.23 -5.11 59.91
C ASP A 2 4.19 -4.36 58.97
N PRO A 3 5.49 -4.67 58.96
CA PRO A 3 6.45 -4.02 58.07
C PRO A 3 6.25 -4.24 56.55
N THR A 4 5.20 -4.95 56.12
CA THR A 4 4.94 -5.42 54.75
C THR A 4 3.91 -4.63 53.92
N GLU A 5 3.06 -3.77 54.50
CA GLU A 5 2.01 -3.03 53.75
C GLU A 5 2.61 -1.92 52.86
N ARG A 6 2.45 -2.07 51.53
CA ARG A 6 2.93 -1.12 50.50
C ARG A 6 1.90 0.00 50.22
N PHE A 7 0.61 -0.35 50.21
CA PHE A 7 -0.56 0.51 50.04
C PHE A 7 -1.80 -0.25 50.55
N ASN A 8 -2.93 0.43 50.78
CA ASN A 8 -4.19 -0.21 51.22
C ASN A 8 -5.33 -0.01 50.21
N VAL A 9 -6.17 -1.02 50.05
CA VAL A 9 -7.46 -0.98 49.31
C VAL A 9 -8.62 -1.37 50.27
N PRO A 10 -9.90 -1.19 49.91
CA PRO A 10 -10.98 -1.81 50.68
C PRO A 10 -10.94 -3.34 50.60
N ASP A 11 -11.28 -4.02 51.71
CA ASP A 11 -11.43 -5.49 51.71
C ASP A 11 -12.65 -5.88 50.85
N THR A 12 -13.73 -5.11 51.02
CA THR A 12 -14.96 -5.22 50.24
C THR A 12 -15.41 -3.84 49.77
N ILE A 13 -15.73 -3.70 48.48
CA ILE A 13 -16.37 -2.50 47.93
C ILE A 13 -17.76 -2.82 47.38
N VAL A 14 -18.75 -2.01 47.73
CA VAL A 14 -20.15 -2.20 47.33
C VAL A 14 -20.68 -0.96 46.61
N GLY A 15 -20.98 -1.11 45.32
CA GLY A 15 -21.60 -0.08 44.49
C GLY A 15 -23.11 -0.30 44.41
N ILE A 16 -23.90 0.67 44.88
CA ILE A 16 -25.37 0.52 44.92
C ILE A 16 -26.06 1.51 43.97
N GLY A 17 -26.86 0.95 43.06
CA GLY A 17 -27.58 1.68 42.03
C GLY A 17 -26.67 2.23 40.93
N GLY A 18 -27.26 2.91 39.95
CA GLY A 18 -26.55 3.46 38.78
C GLY A 18 -25.24 4.22 39.06
N ALA A 19 -25.20 5.16 40.01
CA ALA A 19 -23.96 5.91 40.27
C ALA A 19 -22.91 5.08 41.03
N GLY A 20 -23.33 4.25 41.98
CA GLY A 20 -22.41 3.44 42.77
C GLY A 20 -21.76 2.32 41.96
N LYS A 21 -22.52 1.70 41.05
CA LYS A 21 -22.03 0.60 40.22
C LYS A 21 -20.95 1.04 39.23
N GLU A 22 -21.09 2.22 38.61
CA GLU A 22 -20.11 2.70 37.63
C GLU A 22 -18.76 2.96 38.28
N VAL A 23 -18.72 3.54 39.49
CA VAL A 23 -17.48 3.68 40.27
C VAL A 23 -16.82 2.31 40.56
N VAL A 24 -17.60 1.30 40.94
CA VAL A 24 -17.06 -0.04 41.22
C VAL A 24 -16.57 -0.72 39.94
N PHE A 25 -17.30 -0.59 38.83
CA PHE A 25 -16.82 -1.04 37.53
C PHE A 25 -15.51 -0.35 37.17
N GLN A 26 -15.44 0.97 37.31
CA GLN A 26 -14.26 1.77 37.03
C GLN A 26 -13.05 1.38 37.89
N MET A 27 -13.26 0.96 39.15
CA MET A 27 -12.19 0.47 40.03
C MET A 27 -11.69 -0.92 39.63
N MET A 28 -12.59 -1.80 39.20
CA MET A 28 -12.29 -3.19 38.84
C MET A 28 -11.90 -3.38 37.37
N SER A 29 -11.99 -2.32 36.55
CA SER A 29 -11.70 -2.38 35.11
C SER A 29 -10.30 -2.92 34.81
N VAL A 30 -10.24 -3.84 33.85
CA VAL A 30 -9.01 -4.38 33.25
C VAL A 30 -9.10 -4.17 31.75
N ARG A 31 -8.03 -3.64 31.15
CA ARG A 31 -7.97 -3.27 29.73
C ARG A 31 -8.31 -4.45 28.81
N ASP A 32 -9.09 -4.17 27.77
CA ASP A 32 -9.21 -5.07 26.61
C ASP A 32 -8.01 -4.84 25.68
N PRO A 33 -7.28 -5.89 25.27
CA PRO A 33 -6.26 -5.75 24.22
C PRO A 33 -6.83 -5.25 22.87
N ASP A 34 -8.12 -5.47 22.60
CA ASP A 34 -8.78 -5.04 21.35
C ASP A 34 -9.52 -3.68 21.48
N ASP A 35 -9.57 -3.08 22.67
CA ASP A 35 -10.17 -1.77 22.92
C ASP A 35 -9.07 -0.70 23.00
N GLU A 36 -9.02 0.16 21.98
CA GLU A 36 -7.99 1.19 21.82
C GLU A 36 -8.13 2.34 22.84
N ASP A 37 -9.32 2.51 23.44
CA ASP A 37 -9.62 3.53 24.46
C ASP A 37 -9.25 3.03 25.87
N GLY A 38 -8.03 2.49 26.00
CA GLY A 38 -7.58 1.67 27.12
C GLY A 38 -7.98 2.15 28.52
N ASP A 39 -8.66 1.27 29.26
CA ASP A 39 -9.07 1.47 30.66
C ASP A 39 -7.90 1.92 31.55
N HIS A 40 -7.99 3.16 32.06
CA HIS A 40 -6.92 3.83 32.81
C HIS A 40 -6.65 3.27 34.21
N ASN A 41 -7.46 2.33 34.71
CA ASN A 41 -7.41 1.83 36.08
C ASN A 41 -6.92 0.38 36.23
N GLU A 42 -6.50 -0.27 35.15
CA GLU A 42 -5.94 -1.64 35.18
C GLU A 42 -4.80 -1.77 36.21
N TRP A 43 -4.04 -0.69 36.43
CA TRP A 43 -2.96 -0.64 37.40
C TRP A 43 -3.41 -0.98 38.83
N ILE A 44 -4.66 -0.70 39.22
CA ILE A 44 -5.19 -1.04 40.55
C ILE A 44 -5.20 -2.57 40.70
N MET A 45 -5.76 -3.29 39.71
CA MET A 45 -5.84 -4.75 39.73
C MET A 45 -4.45 -5.38 39.69
N ARG A 46 -3.51 -4.82 38.90
CA ARG A 46 -2.12 -5.28 38.88
C ARG A 46 -1.47 -5.20 40.25
N GLU A 47 -1.63 -4.07 40.94
CA GLU A 47 -1.04 -3.86 42.26
C GLU A 47 -1.69 -4.77 43.32
N VAL A 48 -3.02 -4.93 43.31
CA VAL A 48 -3.74 -5.83 44.23
C VAL A 48 -3.28 -7.28 44.08
N MET A 49 -3.02 -7.73 42.85
CA MET A 49 -2.57 -9.09 42.55
C MET A 49 -1.05 -9.30 42.74
N GLU A 50 -0.24 -8.24 42.76
CA GLU A 50 1.22 -8.34 42.89
C GLU A 50 1.59 -9.01 44.24
N PRO A 51 2.38 -10.10 44.26
CA PRO A 51 2.78 -10.76 45.50
C PRO A 51 3.66 -9.86 46.39
N GLY A 52 3.42 -9.85 47.70
CA GLY A 52 4.23 -9.08 48.65
C GLY A 52 5.69 -9.54 48.76
N ASP A 53 6.59 -8.59 49.00
CA ASP A 53 8.03 -8.83 49.25
C ASP A 53 8.23 -9.70 50.51
N GLY A 54 8.28 -11.03 50.32
CA GLY A 54 8.69 -11.99 51.34
C GLY A 54 7.68 -13.08 51.72
N SER A 55 6.51 -13.14 51.09
CA SER A 55 5.52 -14.22 51.29
C SER A 55 5.10 -14.84 49.97
N GLU A 56 5.70 -15.98 49.62
CA GLU A 56 5.20 -16.84 48.53
C GLU A 56 3.74 -17.21 48.81
N GLY A 57 2.81 -16.72 47.99
CA GLY A 57 1.41 -17.15 47.94
C GLY A 57 0.46 -16.53 48.97
N VAL A 58 0.78 -15.39 49.58
CA VAL A 58 -0.18 -14.60 50.36
C VAL A 58 -0.42 -13.27 49.64
N PRO A 59 -1.67 -12.95 49.24
CA PRO A 59 -1.97 -11.68 48.59
C PRO A 59 -1.67 -10.49 49.48
N ASN A 60 -1.32 -9.35 48.88
CA ASN A 60 -1.05 -8.11 49.60
C ASN A 60 -2.31 -7.58 50.28
N GLU A 61 -3.46 -7.65 49.60
CA GLU A 61 -4.75 -7.16 50.10
C GLU A 61 -5.87 -8.08 49.59
N LEU A 62 -6.95 -8.23 50.37
CA LEU A 62 -8.19 -8.86 49.90
C LEU A 62 -9.02 -7.77 49.21
N LEU A 63 -9.60 -8.06 48.04
CA LEU A 63 -10.52 -7.12 47.38
C LEU A 63 -11.67 -7.91 46.74
N GLN A 64 -12.86 -7.73 47.30
CA GLN A 64 -14.11 -8.26 46.74
C GLN A 64 -15.04 -7.11 46.38
N ALA A 65 -15.62 -7.16 45.18
CA ALA A 65 -16.50 -6.12 44.68
C ALA A 65 -17.93 -6.64 44.50
N PHE A 66 -18.91 -5.83 44.89
CA PHE A 66 -20.33 -6.12 44.69
C PHE A 66 -21.03 -4.94 44.03
N VAL A 67 -21.86 -5.23 43.03
CA VAL A 67 -22.78 -4.27 42.41
C VAL A 67 -24.20 -4.67 42.77
N VAL A 68 -24.97 -3.75 43.36
CA VAL A 68 -26.34 -3.99 43.82
C VAL A 68 -27.32 -3.09 43.06
N GLU A 69 -28.29 -3.68 42.34
CA GLU A 69 -29.27 -2.95 41.55
C GLU A 69 -30.70 -3.51 41.66
N THR A 70 -31.71 -2.66 41.45
CA THR A 70 -33.14 -3.02 41.40
C THR A 70 -33.70 -3.09 39.98
N GLU A 71 -33.02 -2.53 38.98
CA GLU A 71 -33.43 -2.54 37.58
C GLU A 71 -33.24 -3.91 36.92
N GLN A 72 -34.34 -4.58 36.57
CA GLN A 72 -34.28 -5.94 36.01
C GLN A 72 -33.66 -6.00 34.60
N GLU A 73 -33.81 -4.95 33.78
CA GLU A 73 -33.25 -4.99 32.42
C GLU A 73 -31.72 -4.86 32.42
N GLN A 74 -31.13 -4.23 33.45
CA GLN A 74 -29.68 -4.09 33.61
C GLN A 74 -28.97 -5.43 33.82
N VAL A 75 -29.67 -6.47 34.30
CA VAL A 75 -29.10 -7.82 34.46
C VAL A 75 -28.46 -8.30 33.14
N LYS A 76 -29.08 -7.98 32.00
CA LYS A 76 -28.59 -8.38 30.66
C LYS A 76 -27.36 -7.61 30.20
N ILE A 77 -27.00 -6.53 30.87
CA ILE A 77 -25.88 -5.64 30.56
C ILE A 77 -24.76 -5.86 31.58
N ASP A 78 -25.10 -5.78 32.86
CA ASP A 78 -24.16 -5.77 33.97
C ASP A 78 -23.62 -7.16 34.32
N VAL A 79 -24.41 -8.23 34.25
CA VAL A 79 -23.88 -9.60 34.49
C VAL A 79 -22.82 -9.95 33.43
N PRO A 80 -23.06 -9.75 32.12
CA PRO A 80 -21.98 -9.90 31.13
C PRO A 80 -20.79 -8.97 31.38
N ARG A 81 -20.99 -7.75 31.91
CA ARG A 81 -19.90 -6.83 32.24
C ARG A 81 -19.05 -7.36 33.40
N CYS A 82 -19.65 -7.82 34.49
CA CYS A 82 -18.95 -8.48 35.60
C CYS A 82 -18.17 -9.71 35.12
N ASN A 83 -18.80 -10.57 34.31
CA ASN A 83 -18.13 -11.75 33.77
C ASN A 83 -16.91 -11.36 32.92
N ARG A 84 -17.04 -10.36 32.03
CA ARG A 84 -15.88 -9.86 31.25
C ARG A 84 -14.77 -9.34 32.14
N ILE A 85 -15.09 -8.60 33.21
CA ILE A 85 -14.10 -8.10 34.15
C ILE A 85 -13.41 -9.27 34.88
N ASN A 86 -14.17 -10.22 35.42
CA ASN A 86 -13.62 -11.39 36.10
C ASN A 86 -12.77 -12.26 35.16
N ASP A 87 -13.23 -12.50 33.93
CA ASP A 87 -12.47 -13.26 32.92
C ASP A 87 -11.12 -12.57 32.64
N ARG A 88 -11.11 -11.24 32.47
CA ARG A 88 -9.87 -10.47 32.26
C ARG A 88 -8.96 -10.44 33.48
N ILE A 89 -9.51 -10.38 34.69
CA ILE A 89 -8.72 -10.52 35.93
C ILE A 89 -8.08 -11.90 35.97
N GLY A 90 -8.80 -12.96 35.58
CA GLY A 90 -8.26 -14.32 35.46
C GLY A 90 -7.14 -14.42 34.42
N GLU A 91 -7.33 -13.84 33.23
CA GLU A 91 -6.28 -13.77 32.19
C GLU A 91 -5.03 -13.01 32.68
N MET A 92 -5.21 -11.92 33.42
CA MET A 92 -4.10 -11.19 34.02
C MET A 92 -3.40 -12.04 35.10
N ALA A 93 -4.15 -12.76 35.94
CA ALA A 93 -3.59 -13.65 36.94
C ALA A 93 -2.74 -14.78 36.33
N GLU A 94 -3.14 -15.32 35.17
CA GLU A 94 -2.35 -16.31 34.41
C GLU A 94 -0.99 -15.78 33.93
N SER A 95 -0.81 -14.47 33.82
CA SER A 95 0.47 -13.86 33.41
C SER A 95 1.55 -13.89 34.50
N TYR A 96 1.17 -14.17 35.75
CA TYR A 96 2.11 -14.29 36.87
C TYR A 96 2.69 -15.72 36.97
N ASP A 97 4.00 -15.82 37.21
CA ASP A 97 4.71 -17.10 37.36
C ASP A 97 4.27 -17.90 38.62
N THR A 98 3.56 -17.26 39.54
CA THR A 98 3.08 -17.82 40.81
C THR A 98 1.58 -17.64 40.95
N ALA A 99 0.91 -18.56 41.65
CA ALA A 99 -0.51 -18.39 41.97
C ALA A 99 -0.74 -17.11 42.78
N VAL A 100 -1.53 -16.20 42.23
CA VAL A 100 -1.97 -14.96 42.86
C VAL A 100 -3.42 -15.06 43.32
N TYR A 101 -3.86 -14.14 44.17
CA TYR A 101 -5.28 -13.97 44.48
C TYR A 101 -5.96 -13.28 43.31
N GLU A 102 -7.16 -13.73 42.95
CA GLU A 102 -7.98 -13.14 41.89
C GLU A 102 -9.12 -12.35 42.55
N PRO A 103 -9.09 -11.01 42.50
CA PRO A 103 -10.24 -10.19 42.89
C PRO A 103 -11.47 -10.54 42.06
N GLU A 104 -12.65 -10.48 42.65
CA GLU A 104 -13.90 -10.84 41.97
C GLU A 104 -14.94 -9.73 42.12
N ILE A 105 -15.65 -9.43 41.02
CA ILE A 105 -16.83 -8.58 41.01
C ILE A 105 -18.11 -9.41 40.83
N ASN A 106 -19.06 -9.23 41.74
CA ASN A 106 -20.32 -9.96 41.78
C ASN A 106 -21.51 -9.00 41.58
N TYR A 107 -22.46 -9.39 40.73
CA TYR A 107 -23.67 -8.61 40.49
C TYR A 107 -24.87 -9.20 41.25
N ILE A 108 -25.56 -8.36 42.00
CA ILE A 108 -26.74 -8.69 42.78
C ILE A 108 -27.92 -7.86 42.29
N ASN A 109 -28.92 -8.53 41.70
CA ASN A 109 -30.22 -7.91 41.46
C ASN A 109 -31.18 -8.27 42.60
N VAL A 110 -31.58 -7.27 43.38
CA VAL A 110 -32.45 -7.49 44.54
C VAL A 110 -33.87 -7.91 44.15
N VAL A 111 -34.32 -7.62 42.92
CA VAL A 111 -35.66 -8.01 42.45
C VAL A 111 -35.68 -9.47 41.99
N GLU A 112 -34.66 -9.91 41.25
CA GLU A 112 -34.53 -11.30 40.80
C GLU A 112 -34.36 -12.26 41.98
N GLY A 113 -33.49 -11.93 42.94
CA GLY A 113 -33.31 -12.77 44.14
C GLY A 113 -34.55 -12.84 45.03
N ALA A 114 -35.42 -11.84 44.96
CA ALA A 114 -36.71 -11.84 45.65
C ALA A 114 -37.77 -12.69 44.93
N ASP A 115 -37.69 -12.86 43.59
CA ASP A 115 -38.80 -13.29 42.72
C ASP A 115 -40.06 -12.41 42.87
N VAL A 116 -39.88 -11.12 43.19
CA VAL A 116 -40.96 -10.25 43.67
C VAL A 116 -41.57 -9.36 42.59
N ALA A 117 -42.89 -9.51 42.38
CA ALA A 117 -43.69 -8.63 41.54
C ALA A 117 -44.45 -7.56 42.36
N GLY A 118 -44.89 -6.47 41.73
CA GLY A 118 -45.59 -5.37 42.42
C GLY A 118 -46.80 -5.80 43.27
N HIS A 119 -47.54 -6.83 42.85
CA HIS A 119 -48.66 -7.38 43.61
C HIS A 119 -48.27 -8.11 44.91
N GLU A 120 -47.03 -8.57 45.03
CA GLU A 120 -46.51 -9.25 46.21
C GLU A 120 -46.09 -8.27 47.30
N LEU A 121 -45.56 -7.10 46.90
CA LEU A 121 -45.24 -5.97 47.80
C LEU A 121 -46.47 -5.29 48.43
N VAL A 122 -47.68 -5.74 48.10
CA VAL A 122 -48.94 -5.27 48.71
C VAL A 122 -49.76 -6.43 49.26
N SER A 123 -49.22 -7.65 49.26
CA SER A 123 -49.88 -8.85 49.74
C SER A 123 -49.60 -9.07 51.22
N GLU A 124 -50.66 -9.09 52.03
CA GLU A 124 -50.57 -9.31 53.49
C GLU A 124 -49.81 -10.57 53.87
N SER A 125 -49.99 -11.69 53.14
CA SER A 125 -49.27 -12.93 53.44
C SER A 125 -47.76 -12.79 53.22
N VAL A 126 -47.39 -12.15 52.12
CA VAL A 126 -45.99 -11.99 51.71
C VAL A 126 -45.27 -11.01 52.65
N ILE A 127 -45.92 -9.90 53.00
CA ILE A 127 -45.38 -8.90 53.93
C ILE A 127 -45.20 -9.48 55.34
N ASN A 128 -46.13 -10.34 55.79
CA ASN A 128 -45.98 -11.04 57.06
C ASN A 128 -44.79 -12.01 57.06
N ASP A 129 -44.54 -12.71 55.95
CA ASP A 129 -43.36 -13.56 55.79
C ASP A 129 -42.07 -12.70 55.81
N PHE A 130 -42.06 -11.53 55.16
CA PHE A 130 -40.93 -10.59 55.16
C PHE A 130 -40.62 -10.09 56.57
N ALA A 131 -41.65 -9.64 57.29
CA ALA A 131 -41.53 -9.10 58.63
C ALA A 131 -41.04 -10.14 59.64
N ALA A 132 -41.47 -11.39 59.51
CA ALA A 132 -41.00 -12.49 60.34
C ALA A 132 -39.51 -12.82 60.11
N ASN A 133 -39.02 -12.73 58.86
CA ASN A 133 -37.65 -13.11 58.50
C ASN A 133 -36.63 -11.98 58.68
N THR A 134 -37.05 -10.71 58.63
CA THR A 134 -36.14 -9.55 58.60
C THR A 134 -36.30 -8.61 59.79
N ASN A 135 -37.10 -9.00 60.79
CA ASN A 135 -37.46 -8.18 61.96
C ASN A 135 -38.20 -6.87 61.65
N LEU A 136 -38.73 -6.69 60.43
CA LEU A 136 -39.50 -5.51 60.06
C LEU A 136 -40.69 -5.30 61.00
N ASN A 137 -40.90 -4.06 61.46
CA ASN A 137 -42.02 -3.69 62.34
C ASN A 137 -43.14 -2.94 61.60
N CYS A 138 -42.85 -2.34 60.45
CA CYS A 138 -43.81 -1.53 59.69
C CYS A 138 -43.67 -1.73 58.17
N TRP A 139 -44.79 -1.75 57.44
CA TRP A 139 -44.84 -1.77 55.98
C TRP A 139 -45.60 -0.56 55.42
N TRP A 140 -45.01 0.15 54.46
CA TRP A 140 -45.46 1.48 54.04
C TRP A 140 -46.10 1.53 52.64
N PHE A 141 -46.24 0.39 51.95
CA PHE A 141 -46.92 0.30 50.66
C PHE A 141 -48.28 -0.41 50.78
N GLY A 142 -49.31 0.17 50.18
CA GLY A 142 -50.62 -0.41 49.96
C GLY A 142 -50.94 -0.56 48.47
N GLY A 143 -52.10 -1.17 48.18
CA GLY A 143 -52.49 -1.52 46.80
C GLY A 143 -52.66 -0.34 45.83
N ASP A 144 -52.82 0.89 46.33
CA ASP A 144 -52.94 2.10 45.50
C ASP A 144 -51.58 2.78 45.23
N ASP A 145 -50.51 2.35 45.93
CA ASP A 145 -49.20 3.01 45.91
C ASP A 145 -48.20 2.41 44.91
N ILE A 146 -48.39 1.13 44.56
CA ILE A 146 -47.59 0.39 43.60
C ILE A 146 -48.54 -0.17 42.54
N ASP A 147 -48.21 0.01 41.25
CA ASP A 147 -48.92 -0.73 40.21
C ASP A 147 -48.65 -2.22 40.42
N THR A 148 -49.70 -2.99 40.69
CA THR A 148 -49.61 -4.45 40.85
C THR A 148 -48.99 -5.19 39.65
N LYS A 149 -48.93 -4.54 38.48
CA LYS A 149 -48.26 -5.03 37.27
C LYS A 149 -46.82 -4.58 37.12
N GLU A 150 -46.32 -3.74 38.03
CA GLU A 150 -44.95 -3.28 38.07
C GLU A 150 -44.01 -4.49 38.14
N ASN A 151 -43.07 -4.52 37.21
CA ASN A 151 -42.04 -5.55 37.10
C ASN A 151 -40.63 -4.99 37.30
N TYR A 152 -40.51 -3.70 37.62
CA TYR A 152 -39.22 -3.03 37.88
C TYR A 152 -38.23 -3.15 36.72
N SER A 153 -38.75 -3.21 35.49
CA SER A 153 -37.95 -3.23 34.26
C SER A 153 -36.97 -2.04 34.20
N ASN A 154 -37.43 -0.84 34.60
CA ASN A 154 -36.63 0.39 34.71
C ASN A 154 -36.23 0.71 36.17
N GLY A 155 -36.21 -0.30 37.04
CA GLY A 155 -35.90 -0.15 38.46
C GLY A 155 -36.97 0.61 39.24
N VAL A 156 -36.58 1.21 40.38
CA VAL A 156 -37.53 1.91 41.27
C VAL A 156 -37.81 3.37 40.89
N VAL A 157 -37.22 3.89 39.81
CA VAL A 157 -37.46 5.24 39.26
C VAL A 157 -37.48 6.33 40.34
N ARG A 158 -36.34 6.48 41.05
CA ARG A 158 -36.15 7.48 42.14
C ARG A 158 -37.12 7.34 43.33
N ARG A 159 -37.89 6.25 43.44
CA ARG A 159 -38.71 5.92 44.61
C ARG A 159 -37.86 5.25 45.69
N ARG A 160 -37.20 6.06 46.52
CA ARG A 160 -36.27 5.61 47.58
C ARG A 160 -36.87 4.55 48.50
N ALA A 161 -38.11 4.76 48.94
CA ALA A 161 -38.79 3.83 49.84
C ALA A 161 -39.09 2.48 49.18
N LEU A 162 -39.22 2.44 47.85
CA LEU A 162 -39.44 1.21 47.10
C LEU A 162 -38.15 0.40 46.99
N GLY A 163 -37.01 1.06 46.80
CA GLY A 163 -35.70 0.43 46.89
C GLY A 163 -35.48 -0.25 48.25
N LYS A 164 -35.82 0.46 49.34
CA LYS A 164 -35.79 -0.10 50.70
C LYS A 164 -36.73 -1.31 50.85
N GLY A 165 -37.96 -1.21 50.32
CA GLY A 165 -38.94 -2.29 50.40
C GLY A 165 -38.48 -3.55 49.66
N LEU A 166 -37.88 -3.38 48.48
CA LEU A 166 -37.29 -4.47 47.70
C LEU A 166 -36.09 -5.12 48.41
N TYR A 167 -35.26 -4.35 49.11
CA TYR A 167 -34.16 -4.90 49.92
C TYR A 167 -34.67 -5.86 51.01
N TYR A 168 -35.72 -5.50 51.74
CA TYR A 168 -36.29 -6.42 52.74
C TYR A 168 -37.01 -7.62 52.09
N ALA A 169 -37.70 -7.39 50.98
CA ALA A 169 -38.37 -8.44 50.23
C ALA A 169 -37.37 -9.50 49.69
N SER A 170 -36.19 -9.09 49.21
CA SER A 170 -35.17 -9.99 48.69
C SER A 170 -34.59 -10.94 49.73
N ARG A 171 -34.69 -10.61 51.01
CA ARG A 171 -34.13 -11.40 52.11
C ARG A 171 -35.08 -12.49 52.63
N ALA A 172 -36.33 -12.52 52.14
CA ALA A 172 -37.29 -13.55 52.53
C ALA A 172 -37.20 -14.84 51.69
N GLY A 173 -36.59 -14.74 50.49
CA GLY A 173 -36.33 -15.86 49.57
C GLY A 173 -34.89 -16.38 49.67
N PRO A 174 -34.27 -16.88 48.57
CA PRO A 174 -32.83 -17.08 48.53
C PRO A 174 -32.14 -15.72 48.67
N ASP A 175 -31.78 -15.33 49.90
CA ASP A 175 -31.23 -14.02 50.26
C ASP A 175 -29.97 -13.72 49.42
N PRO A 176 -30.07 -12.87 48.37
CA PRO A 176 -28.96 -12.60 47.47
C PRO A 176 -27.93 -11.64 48.11
N ILE A 177 -28.32 -10.96 49.19
CA ILE A 177 -27.44 -10.06 49.96
C ILE A 177 -26.59 -10.88 50.95
N HIS A 178 -27.01 -12.10 51.29
CA HIS A 178 -26.30 -12.96 52.23
C HIS A 178 -24.87 -13.30 51.79
N GLU A 179 -24.62 -13.42 50.49
CA GLU A 179 -23.27 -13.65 49.95
C GLU A 179 -22.37 -12.43 50.17
N LEU A 180 -22.90 -11.22 49.98
CA LEU A 180 -22.20 -9.97 50.26
C LEU A 180 -21.87 -9.84 51.76
N VAL A 181 -22.83 -10.13 52.65
CA VAL A 181 -22.60 -10.07 54.10
C VAL A 181 -21.52 -11.07 54.52
N ARG A 182 -21.57 -12.31 54.00
CA ARG A 182 -20.53 -13.32 54.28
C ARG A 182 -19.14 -12.94 53.76
N ALA A 183 -19.08 -12.32 52.60
CA ALA A 183 -17.86 -11.77 52.03
C ALA A 183 -17.27 -10.71 52.97
N ALA A 184 -18.11 -9.78 53.43
CA ALA A 184 -17.72 -8.74 54.39
C ALA A 184 -17.28 -9.30 55.75
N ASP A 185 -17.90 -10.38 56.27
CA ASP A 185 -17.50 -11.05 57.52
C ASP A 185 -16.06 -11.60 57.47
N SER A 186 -15.54 -11.85 56.26
CA SER A 186 -14.15 -12.30 56.06
C SER A 186 -13.13 -11.15 55.98
N GLY A 187 -13.61 -9.92 55.76
CA GLY A 187 -12.84 -8.68 55.74
C GLY A 187 -13.03 -7.85 57.02
N THR A 188 -12.28 -6.77 57.13
CA THR A 188 -12.35 -5.82 58.26
C THR A 188 -12.84 -4.44 57.85
N HIS A 189 -12.77 -4.09 56.56
CA HIS A 189 -13.16 -2.78 56.06
C HIS A 189 -14.04 -2.86 54.81
N VAL A 190 -15.25 -2.30 54.90
CA VAL A 190 -16.22 -2.26 53.80
C VAL A 190 -16.47 -0.82 53.38
N ASP A 191 -16.29 -0.54 52.09
CA ASP A 191 -16.61 0.75 51.50
C ASP A 191 -17.89 0.65 50.67
N ILE A 192 -18.88 1.48 50.99
CA ILE A 192 -20.16 1.54 50.26
C ILE A 192 -20.21 2.82 49.43
N VAL A 193 -20.41 2.70 48.12
CA VAL A 193 -20.51 3.83 47.19
C VAL A 193 -21.94 3.94 46.68
N VAL A 194 -22.59 5.10 46.91
CA VAL A 194 -23.98 5.33 46.50
C VAL A 194 -24.24 6.74 45.99
N GLY A 195 -25.19 6.86 45.05
CA GLY A 195 -25.83 8.14 44.75
C GLY A 195 -26.95 8.48 45.73
N LEU A 196 -26.78 9.54 46.54
CA LEU A 196 -27.75 9.93 47.58
C LEU A 196 -29.07 10.47 47.03
N GLY A 197 -29.10 10.89 45.75
CA GLY A 197 -30.34 11.25 45.05
C GLY A 197 -31.04 10.06 44.34
N GLY A 198 -30.42 8.89 44.30
CA GLY A 198 -30.94 7.69 43.63
C GLY A 198 -32.15 7.05 44.33
N GLY A 199 -32.88 6.19 43.62
CA GLY A 199 -33.94 5.38 44.25
C GLY A 199 -33.39 4.09 44.87
N THR A 200 -32.55 3.36 44.14
CA THR A 200 -31.85 2.16 44.63
C THR A 200 -30.79 2.53 45.68
N GLY A 201 -29.78 3.32 45.28
CA GLY A 201 -28.65 3.71 46.14
C GLY A 201 -29.09 4.30 47.48
N SER A 202 -29.83 5.42 47.44
CA SER A 202 -30.28 6.09 48.68
C SER A 202 -31.31 5.28 49.50
N GLY A 203 -31.97 4.28 48.88
CA GLY A 203 -32.97 3.44 49.54
C GLY A 203 -32.40 2.26 50.31
N ILE A 204 -31.24 1.74 49.90
CA ILE A 204 -30.69 0.47 50.39
C ILE A 204 -29.47 0.64 51.31
N PHE A 205 -28.62 1.64 51.06
CA PHE A 205 -27.28 1.74 51.67
C PHE A 205 -27.26 1.67 53.19
N LEU A 206 -28.23 2.30 53.85
CA LEU A 206 -28.28 2.40 55.30
C LEU A 206 -28.64 1.04 55.93
N ASP A 207 -29.67 0.38 55.41
CA ASP A 207 -30.14 -0.90 55.92
C ASP A 207 -29.11 -2.01 55.62
N LEU A 208 -28.40 -1.91 54.49
CA LEU A 208 -27.24 -2.75 54.20
C LEU A 208 -26.09 -2.53 55.20
N ALA A 209 -25.73 -1.28 55.47
CA ALA A 209 -24.66 -0.95 56.42
C ALA A 209 -24.95 -1.50 57.83
N ARG A 210 -26.21 -1.37 58.29
CA ARG A 210 -26.65 -1.97 59.56
C ARG A 210 -26.58 -3.50 59.55
N ALA A 211 -26.89 -4.13 58.42
CA ALA A 211 -26.78 -5.58 58.30
C ALA A 211 -25.31 -6.03 58.44
N LEU A 212 -24.36 -5.25 57.91
CA LEU A 212 -22.92 -5.50 57.98
C LEU A 212 -22.32 -5.23 59.37
N GLU A 213 -22.78 -4.19 60.07
CA GLU A 213 -22.27 -3.79 61.40
C GLU A 213 -22.62 -4.77 62.54
N ASN A 214 -23.58 -5.68 62.32
CA ASN A 214 -23.98 -6.64 63.36
C ASN A 214 -22.84 -7.60 63.78
N ASP A 215 -21.73 -7.66 63.04
CA ASP A 215 -20.48 -8.30 63.45
C ASP A 215 -19.46 -7.24 63.92
N ALA A 216 -18.99 -7.35 65.17
CA ALA A 216 -18.35 -6.25 65.92
C ALA A 216 -16.96 -5.81 65.40
N ASP A 217 -16.41 -6.52 64.42
CA ASP A 217 -15.07 -6.31 63.88
C ASP A 217 -15.08 -5.67 62.46
N VAL A 218 -16.26 -5.38 61.88
CA VAL A 218 -16.39 -4.80 60.53
C VAL A 218 -16.53 -3.27 60.60
N GLU A 219 -15.64 -2.54 59.91
CA GLU A 219 -15.71 -1.09 59.78
C GLU A 219 -16.32 -0.68 58.43
N VAL A 220 -17.44 0.04 58.46
CA VAL A 220 -18.13 0.50 57.23
C VAL A 220 -17.89 1.99 56.97
N THR A 221 -17.44 2.34 55.76
CA THR A 221 -17.34 3.74 55.29
C THR A 221 -18.35 4.00 54.18
N LEU A 222 -19.06 5.13 54.26
CA LEU A 222 -19.96 5.57 53.19
C LEU A 222 -19.29 6.61 52.30
N PHE A 223 -19.30 6.36 51.00
CA PHE A 223 -19.00 7.32 49.93
C PHE A 223 -20.31 7.71 49.25
N GLY A 224 -20.89 8.83 49.70
CA GLY A 224 -22.15 9.37 49.20
C GLY A 224 -21.93 10.41 48.12
N ILE A 225 -22.30 10.10 46.88
CA ILE A 225 -22.32 11.05 45.77
C ILE A 225 -23.53 11.97 45.94
N ILE A 226 -23.28 13.27 46.12
CA ILE A 226 -24.34 14.29 46.23
C ILE A 226 -24.65 14.90 44.85
N PRO A 227 -25.93 15.03 44.47
CA PRO A 227 -26.34 15.45 43.13
C PRO A 227 -26.06 16.94 42.85
N LYS A 228 -26.10 17.37 41.59
CA LYS A 228 -25.99 18.80 41.27
C LYS A 228 -27.16 19.60 41.83
N SER A 229 -26.97 20.90 41.98
CA SER A 229 -28.00 21.80 42.54
C SER A 229 -29.19 22.02 41.59
N ASP A 230 -28.96 21.84 40.29
CA ASP A 230 -29.91 22.00 39.19
C ASP A 230 -30.56 20.69 38.71
N GLU A 231 -30.24 19.56 39.34
CA GLU A 231 -30.89 18.24 39.12
C GLU A 231 -32.41 18.26 39.35
N ASP A 232 -33.08 17.20 38.91
CA ASP A 232 -34.53 17.06 39.08
C ASP A 232 -34.97 17.09 40.55
N THR A 233 -36.20 17.55 40.78
CA THR A 233 -36.77 17.75 42.12
C THR A 233 -36.75 16.48 42.96
N ASP A 234 -37.03 15.33 42.36
CA ASP A 234 -37.06 14.05 43.06
C ASP A 234 -35.68 13.56 43.50
N ILE A 235 -34.66 13.75 42.66
CA ILE A 235 -33.25 13.48 42.98
C ILE A 235 -32.80 14.32 44.18
N LYS A 236 -33.12 15.61 44.16
CA LYS A 236 -32.79 16.55 45.23
C LYS A 236 -33.54 16.27 46.54
N ALA A 237 -34.81 15.86 46.44
CA ALA A 237 -35.61 15.47 47.60
C ALA A 237 -35.06 14.21 48.28
N ASN A 238 -34.66 13.19 47.50
CA ASN A 238 -34.01 11.99 48.03
C ASN A 238 -32.70 12.33 48.76
N ALA A 239 -31.87 13.19 48.17
CA ALA A 239 -30.61 13.62 48.80
C ALA A 239 -30.85 14.36 50.13
N TYR A 240 -31.88 15.21 50.21
CA TYR A 240 -32.27 15.87 51.47
C TYR A 240 -32.67 14.85 52.56
N ALA A 241 -33.49 13.87 52.18
CA ALA A 241 -33.95 12.83 53.08
C ALA A 241 -32.78 11.99 53.60
N ALA A 242 -31.92 11.51 52.71
CA ALA A 242 -30.77 10.69 53.08
C ALA A 242 -29.78 11.45 53.98
N LEU A 243 -29.46 12.71 53.67
CA LEU A 243 -28.56 13.53 54.50
C LEU A 243 -29.16 13.86 55.87
N SER A 244 -30.48 14.10 55.94
CA SER A 244 -31.16 14.31 57.23
C SER A 244 -31.15 13.06 58.09
N GLU A 245 -31.38 11.87 57.51
CA GLU A 245 -31.30 10.61 58.24
C GLU A 245 -29.90 10.32 58.75
N LEU A 246 -28.87 10.55 57.91
CA LEU A 246 -27.47 10.37 58.31
C LEU A 246 -27.06 11.30 59.45
N GLU A 247 -27.48 12.57 59.43
CA GLU A 247 -27.25 13.50 60.54
C GLU A 247 -27.97 13.02 61.81
N TYR A 248 -29.24 12.66 61.69
CA TYR A 248 -30.02 12.16 62.82
C TYR A 248 -29.36 10.95 63.50
N LEU A 249 -28.91 9.97 62.72
CA LEU A 249 -28.27 8.76 63.25
C LEU A 249 -26.95 9.05 63.95
N SER A 250 -26.19 10.02 63.45
CA SER A 250 -24.98 10.49 64.15
C SER A 250 -25.33 11.15 65.49
N LEU A 251 -26.39 11.95 65.54
CA LEU A 251 -26.86 12.61 66.76
C LEU A 251 -27.39 11.62 67.82
N THR A 252 -27.93 10.47 67.41
CA THR A 252 -28.51 9.46 68.31
C THR A 252 -27.56 8.33 68.70
N ASP A 253 -26.29 8.36 68.26
CA ASP A 253 -25.30 7.28 68.50
C ASP A 253 -25.72 5.96 67.82
N GLN A 254 -26.43 6.04 66.69
CA GLN A 254 -26.96 4.92 65.90
C GLN A 254 -26.43 4.90 64.46
N ASN A 255 -25.34 5.62 64.21
CA ASN A 255 -24.70 5.71 62.91
C ASN A 255 -23.87 4.45 62.63
N PRO A 256 -24.22 3.64 61.60
CA PRO A 256 -23.46 2.42 61.27
C PRO A 256 -22.16 2.72 60.51
N PHE A 257 -21.91 3.99 60.17
CA PHE A 257 -20.76 4.40 59.40
C PHE A 257 -19.66 4.96 60.30
N ARG A 258 -18.45 4.44 60.13
CA ARG A 258 -17.24 5.00 60.73
C ARG A 258 -16.93 6.40 60.20
N ASN A 259 -17.16 6.62 58.90
CA ASN A 259 -17.05 7.91 58.25
C ASN A 259 -18.09 8.05 57.14
N ILE A 260 -18.58 9.27 56.94
CA ILE A 260 -19.49 9.62 55.84
C ILE A 260 -18.80 10.64 54.95
N VAL A 261 -18.25 10.14 53.84
CA VAL A 261 -17.56 10.93 52.82
C VAL A 261 -18.55 11.34 51.75
N LEU A 262 -18.69 12.63 51.52
CA LEU A 262 -19.53 13.22 50.49
C LEU A 262 -18.68 13.62 49.29
N LEU A 263 -19.12 13.19 48.10
CA LEU A 263 -18.47 13.46 46.82
C LEU A 263 -19.40 14.35 45.97
N PRO A 264 -19.06 15.62 45.76
CA PRO A 264 -19.90 16.53 44.98
C PRO A 264 -19.90 16.18 43.49
N TYR A 265 -21.05 15.82 42.92
CA TYR A 265 -21.16 15.62 41.47
C TYR A 265 -21.31 16.94 40.69
N GLY A 266 -21.56 18.06 41.39
CA GLY A 266 -21.75 19.41 40.83
C GLY A 266 -20.80 19.76 39.68
N PRO A 267 -19.48 19.71 39.89
CA PRO A 267 -18.48 20.08 38.89
C PRO A 267 -18.40 19.17 37.65
N ALA A 268 -18.94 17.94 37.70
CA ALA A 268 -18.72 16.95 36.64
C ALA A 268 -19.32 17.40 35.30
N GLU A 269 -18.58 17.28 34.21
CA GLU A 269 -19.07 17.52 32.84
C GLU A 269 -19.32 16.19 32.11
N ASP A 270 -18.57 15.15 32.50
CA ASP A 270 -18.68 13.76 32.08
C ASP A 270 -18.65 12.80 33.30
N ASP A 271 -19.14 11.57 33.12
CA ASP A 271 -19.21 10.56 34.18
C ASP A 271 -17.86 9.87 34.41
N THR A 272 -17.11 9.56 33.35
CA THR A 272 -15.88 8.75 33.42
C THR A 272 -14.79 9.42 34.26
N GLY A 273 -14.51 10.70 34.02
CA GLY A 273 -13.53 11.47 34.79
C GLY A 273 -13.95 11.67 36.25
N PHE A 274 -15.26 11.78 36.51
CA PHE A 274 -15.79 11.82 37.88
C PHE A 274 -15.60 10.48 38.59
N ASP A 275 -16.01 9.38 37.98
CA ASP A 275 -15.91 8.04 38.56
C ASP A 275 -14.44 7.68 38.87
N GLU A 276 -13.51 8.00 37.96
CA GLU A 276 -12.07 7.82 38.19
C GLU A 276 -11.58 8.63 39.41
N ALA A 277 -12.04 9.86 39.56
CA ALA A 277 -11.70 10.70 40.71
C ALA A 277 -12.33 10.19 42.01
N VAL A 278 -13.53 9.60 41.97
CA VAL A 278 -14.13 8.92 43.11
C VAL A 278 -13.31 7.69 43.51
N VAL A 279 -12.87 6.86 42.56
CA VAL A 279 -11.99 5.72 42.83
C VAL A 279 -10.70 6.20 43.52
N ASN A 280 -10.06 7.26 43.00
CA ASN A 280 -8.90 7.87 43.64
C ASN A 280 -9.21 8.41 45.05
N ALA A 281 -10.41 8.94 45.30
CA ALA A 281 -10.82 9.37 46.64
C ALA A 281 -10.98 8.19 47.61
N ILE A 282 -11.54 7.07 47.16
CA ILE A 282 -11.67 5.84 47.95
C ILE A 282 -10.29 5.31 48.32
N LEU A 283 -9.41 5.14 47.32
CA LEU A 283 -8.02 4.70 47.54
C LEU A 283 -7.26 5.66 48.47
N ALA A 284 -7.43 6.96 48.30
CA ALA A 284 -6.82 7.97 49.18
C ALA A 284 -7.29 7.82 50.64
N HIS A 285 -8.60 7.59 50.85
CA HIS A 285 -9.16 7.37 52.18
C HIS A 285 -8.65 6.07 52.81
N CYS A 286 -8.65 4.95 52.08
CA CYS A 286 -8.09 3.67 52.53
C CYS A 286 -6.63 3.79 52.93
N ASN A 287 -5.86 4.54 52.14
CA ASN A 287 -4.47 4.77 52.46
C ASN A 287 -4.27 5.69 53.67
N THR A 288 -5.29 6.33 54.25
CA THR A 288 -5.17 7.02 55.54
C THR A 288 -5.18 6.08 56.75
N ARG A 289 -5.54 4.80 56.56
CA ARG A 289 -5.52 3.78 57.63
C ARG A 289 -4.11 3.66 58.24
N GLY A 290 -4.07 3.32 59.52
CA GLY A 290 -2.82 3.29 60.26
C GLY A 290 -2.22 4.68 60.58
N THR A 291 -2.96 5.78 60.37
CA THR A 291 -2.52 7.12 60.77
C THR A 291 -3.47 7.74 61.80
N ASN A 292 -3.20 8.99 62.20
CA ASN A 292 -4.13 9.77 63.00
C ASN A 292 -5.26 10.41 62.17
N ILE A 293 -5.21 10.36 60.83
CA ILE A 293 -6.18 11.02 59.94
C ILE A 293 -7.60 10.45 60.13
N PRO A 294 -7.85 9.12 60.14
CA PRO A 294 -9.20 8.60 60.36
C PRO A 294 -9.81 9.13 61.67
N ARG A 295 -9.03 9.14 62.76
CA ARG A 295 -9.46 9.70 64.06
C ARG A 295 -9.84 11.19 64.00
N LYS A 296 -9.39 11.93 62.99
CA LYS A 296 -9.67 13.36 62.78
C LYS A 296 -10.81 13.63 61.80
N LEU A 297 -11.20 12.65 60.99
CA LEU A 297 -12.32 12.76 60.06
C LEU A 297 -13.59 12.10 60.61
N ASN A 298 -13.44 11.02 61.38
CA ASN A 298 -14.53 10.22 61.88
C ASN A 298 -15.20 10.90 63.10
N PRO A 299 -16.54 10.99 63.17
CA PRO A 299 -17.22 11.51 64.34
C PRO A 299 -16.95 10.61 65.57
N ASP A 300 -16.23 11.12 66.57
CA ASP A 300 -15.87 10.42 67.82
C ASP A 300 -15.83 11.43 68.97
N LYS A 301 -16.59 11.15 70.04
CA LYS A 301 -16.72 11.93 71.28
C LYS A 301 -15.38 12.27 71.97
N THR A 302 -14.27 11.64 71.59
CA THR A 302 -12.97 11.81 72.25
C THR A 302 -11.89 12.52 71.44
N ALA A 303 -11.96 12.60 70.10
CA ALA A 303 -10.86 13.20 69.31
C ALA A 303 -11.12 13.55 67.84
N GLY A 304 -12.26 13.14 67.29
CA GLY A 304 -12.72 13.50 65.95
C GLY A 304 -13.69 14.68 66.01
N PRO A 305 -14.35 15.02 64.88
CA PRO A 305 -15.40 16.01 64.89
C PRO A 305 -16.56 15.57 65.79
N ALA A 306 -17.29 16.55 66.32
CA ALA A 306 -18.47 16.28 67.13
C ALA A 306 -19.57 15.57 66.31
N PRO A 307 -20.45 14.77 66.94
CA PRO A 307 -21.52 14.04 66.25
C PRO A 307 -22.48 14.92 65.44
N TYR A 308 -22.60 16.21 65.78
CA TYR A 308 -23.39 17.18 65.04
C TYR A 308 -22.77 17.65 63.70
N ALA A 309 -21.53 17.23 63.41
CA ALA A 309 -20.82 17.57 62.19
C ALA A 309 -20.24 16.30 61.52
N PRO A 310 -21.12 15.34 61.15
CA PRO A 310 -20.70 13.98 60.80
C PRO A 310 -20.07 13.86 59.41
N PHE A 311 -20.18 14.87 58.56
CA PHE A 311 -19.80 14.76 57.16
C PHE A 311 -18.33 15.14 56.95
N THR A 312 -17.68 14.36 56.08
CA THR A 312 -16.42 14.70 55.42
C THR A 312 -16.71 14.98 53.96
N VAL A 313 -16.24 16.09 53.40
CA VAL A 313 -16.33 16.34 51.94
C VAL A 313 -14.99 16.02 51.29
N ALA A 314 -14.99 15.23 50.23
CA ALA A 314 -13.79 14.91 49.46
C ALA A 314 -13.72 15.76 48.19
N VAL A 315 -12.52 16.32 47.94
CA VAL A 315 -12.20 17.08 46.73
C VAL A 315 -11.09 16.35 45.97
N PRO A 316 -11.43 15.35 45.14
CA PRO A 316 -10.46 14.61 44.33
C PRO A 316 -10.13 15.36 43.04
N GLN A 317 -8.87 15.28 42.63
CA GLN A 317 -8.35 15.77 41.36
C GLN A 317 -7.22 14.84 40.89
N VAL A 318 -7.10 14.62 39.58
CA VAL A 318 -5.99 13.86 38.96
C VAL A 318 -5.32 14.72 37.89
N ILE A 319 -3.99 14.75 37.85
CA ILE A 319 -3.25 15.05 36.59
C ILE A 319 -2.68 13.77 36.04
N ARG A 320 -2.77 13.62 34.72
CA ARG A 320 -2.25 12.47 33.97
C ARG A 320 -1.30 12.94 32.87
N PHE A 321 -0.11 12.36 32.82
CA PHE A 321 0.82 12.56 31.72
C PHE A 321 0.52 11.57 30.57
N ASP A 322 0.36 12.07 29.35
CA ASP A 322 -0.06 11.24 28.20
C ASP A 322 1.08 10.41 27.56
N ALA A 323 1.70 9.52 28.32
CA ALA A 323 2.69 8.59 27.76
C ALA A 323 2.11 7.58 26.75
N PRO A 324 0.89 7.03 26.94
CA PRO A 324 0.29 6.10 25.98
C PRO A 324 0.03 6.73 24.62
N GLY A 325 -0.49 7.97 24.57
CA GLY A 325 -0.70 8.70 23.33
C GLY A 325 0.62 8.92 22.58
N ILE A 326 1.65 9.40 23.28
CA ILE A 326 2.98 9.62 22.70
C ILE A 326 3.60 8.34 22.13
N LYS A 327 3.39 7.20 22.80
CA LYS A 327 3.84 5.89 22.32
C LYS A 327 3.08 5.47 21.06
N LYS A 328 1.75 5.65 21.03
CA LYS A 328 0.91 5.33 19.87
C LYS A 328 1.28 6.19 18.65
N SER A 329 1.48 7.50 18.84
CA SER A 329 1.95 8.40 17.77
C SER A 329 3.30 7.97 17.21
N ARG A 330 4.23 7.50 18.07
CA ARG A 330 5.53 6.95 17.62
C ARG A 330 5.39 5.65 16.84
N GLU A 331 4.55 4.72 17.28
CA GLU A 331 4.28 3.45 16.58
C GLU A 331 3.64 3.69 15.21
N ASN A 332 2.71 4.64 15.14
CA ASN A 332 2.07 5.03 13.89
C ASN A 332 3.03 5.73 12.93
N PHE A 333 3.89 6.65 13.41
CA PHE A 333 4.93 7.22 12.56
C PHE A 333 5.91 6.16 12.05
N SER A 334 6.32 5.21 12.88
CA SER A 334 7.21 4.11 12.42
C SER A 334 6.54 3.25 11.36
N THR A 335 5.23 3.04 11.45
CA THR A 335 4.43 2.37 10.42
C THR A 335 4.38 3.20 9.15
N TYR A 336 4.06 4.49 9.25
CA TYR A 336 4.11 5.45 8.15
C TYR A 336 5.46 5.44 7.43
N ALA A 337 6.57 5.56 8.18
CA ALA A 337 7.92 5.58 7.62
C ALA A 337 8.24 4.27 6.87
N THR A 338 7.90 3.12 7.46
CA THR A 338 8.12 1.80 6.84
C THR A 338 7.28 1.61 5.56
N GLU A 339 6.02 2.03 5.57
CA GLU A 339 5.14 1.97 4.40
C GLU A 339 5.65 2.88 3.28
N HIS A 340 6.02 4.11 3.61
CA HIS A 340 6.54 5.08 2.66
C HIS A 340 7.91 4.67 2.10
N ASP A 341 8.75 3.98 2.87
CA ASP A 341 9.98 3.37 2.34
C ASP A 341 9.69 2.29 1.28
N SER A 342 8.72 1.41 1.53
CA SER A 342 8.30 0.37 0.57
C SER A 342 7.68 0.98 -0.70
N ILE A 343 6.88 2.04 -0.54
CA ILE A 343 6.34 2.83 -1.65
C ILE A 343 7.48 3.43 -2.48
N ARG A 344 8.45 4.05 -1.80
CA ARG A 344 9.62 4.67 -2.43
C ARG A 344 10.46 3.67 -3.20
N GLU A 345 10.75 2.49 -2.65
CA GLU A 345 11.50 1.44 -3.36
C GLU A 345 10.80 1.04 -4.67
N THR A 346 9.47 0.89 -4.63
CA THR A 346 8.67 0.58 -5.83
C THR A 346 8.66 1.74 -6.82
N GLU A 347 8.61 2.97 -6.32
CA GLU A 347 8.63 4.19 -7.12
C GLU A 347 9.97 4.38 -7.84
N LEU A 348 11.10 4.18 -7.16
CA LEU A 348 12.43 4.23 -7.77
C LEU A 348 12.61 3.12 -8.82
N SER A 349 12.12 1.91 -8.55
CA SER A 349 12.12 0.84 -9.56
C SER A 349 11.30 1.21 -10.80
N LEU A 350 10.16 1.89 -10.64
CA LEU A 350 9.38 2.40 -11.76
C LEU A 350 10.18 3.44 -12.55
N TYR A 351 10.87 4.35 -11.86
CA TYR A 351 11.67 5.38 -12.52
C TYR A 351 12.81 4.76 -13.33
N GLU A 352 13.52 3.77 -12.77
CA GLU A 352 14.53 2.99 -13.50
C GLU A 352 13.96 2.29 -14.74
N ASP A 353 12.76 1.70 -14.64
CA ASP A 353 12.06 1.08 -15.77
C ASP A 353 11.74 2.11 -16.87
N VAL A 354 11.25 3.30 -16.49
CA VAL A 354 10.94 4.39 -17.43
C VAL A 354 12.21 4.93 -18.08
N VAL A 355 13.27 5.18 -17.30
CA VAL A 355 14.57 5.65 -17.82
C VAL A 355 15.15 4.65 -18.80
N SER A 356 15.11 3.36 -18.47
CA SER A 356 15.57 2.28 -19.36
C SER A 356 14.76 2.25 -20.66
N PHE A 357 13.43 2.39 -20.57
CA PHE A 357 12.57 2.48 -21.75
C PHE A 357 12.91 3.69 -22.64
N LEU A 358 13.13 4.86 -22.05
CA LEU A 358 13.52 6.06 -22.79
C LEU A 358 14.90 5.90 -23.44
N SER A 359 15.87 5.34 -22.73
CA SER A 359 17.22 5.07 -23.26
C SER A 359 17.19 4.11 -24.45
N ASP A 360 16.44 3.01 -24.34
CA ASP A 360 16.44 1.94 -25.36
C ASP A 360 15.66 2.31 -26.64
N TYR A 361 14.60 3.12 -26.51
CA TYR A 361 13.66 3.37 -27.61
C TYR A 361 13.50 4.85 -28.00
N HIS A 362 13.98 5.80 -27.18
CA HIS A 362 13.83 7.25 -27.38
C HIS A 362 15.10 8.03 -26.99
N GLU A 363 16.24 7.69 -27.60
CA GLU A 363 17.57 8.26 -27.28
C GLU A 363 17.58 9.80 -27.16
N SER A 364 16.94 10.53 -28.08
CA SER A 364 16.88 12.00 -28.03
C SER A 364 16.10 12.58 -26.85
N VAL A 365 15.11 11.84 -26.34
CA VAL A 365 14.34 12.24 -25.15
C VAL A 365 15.14 11.91 -23.89
N TYR A 366 15.83 10.76 -23.88
CA TYR A 366 16.73 10.37 -22.80
C TYR A 366 17.90 11.35 -22.64
N GLU A 367 18.51 11.83 -23.72
CA GLU A 367 19.58 12.85 -23.66
C GLU A 367 19.14 14.15 -22.99
N GLU A 368 17.89 14.59 -23.21
CA GLU A 368 17.33 15.77 -22.56
C GLU A 368 17.02 15.51 -21.08
N TYR A 369 16.57 14.31 -20.72
CA TYR A 369 16.42 13.90 -19.31
C TYR A 369 17.77 13.90 -18.56
N ASP A 370 18.81 13.28 -19.13
CA ASP A 370 20.14 13.15 -18.51
C ASP A 370 20.84 14.50 -18.32
N GLN A 371 20.57 15.47 -19.21
CA GLN A 371 21.20 16.80 -19.16
C GLN A 371 20.35 17.87 -18.47
N TYR A 372 19.19 17.52 -17.92
CA TYR A 372 18.20 18.48 -17.40
C TYR A 372 17.87 19.55 -18.45
N GLY A 373 17.35 19.09 -19.59
CA GLY A 373 17.14 19.84 -20.82
C GLY A 373 16.39 21.17 -20.66
N SER A 374 16.54 22.05 -21.65
CA SER A 374 15.91 23.38 -21.67
C SER A 374 15.06 23.62 -22.92
N SER A 375 14.74 22.55 -23.65
CA SER A 375 13.93 22.62 -24.86
C SER A 375 12.47 23.01 -24.54
N ASP A 376 11.80 23.72 -25.45
CA ASP A 376 10.42 24.24 -25.26
C ASP A 376 9.37 23.14 -24.94
N GLY A 377 9.67 21.87 -25.28
CA GLY A 377 8.83 20.71 -24.98
C GLY A 377 9.08 20.08 -23.61
N TYR A 378 10.22 20.37 -22.98
CA TYR A 378 10.65 19.83 -21.70
C TYR A 378 10.07 20.65 -20.54
N ARG A 379 8.74 20.55 -20.37
CA ARG A 379 7.99 21.32 -19.37
C ARG A 379 6.83 20.52 -18.80
N LEU A 380 6.40 20.87 -17.59
CA LEU A 380 5.25 20.26 -16.92
C LEU A 380 3.92 20.78 -17.46
N ARG A 381 2.90 19.92 -17.45
CA ARG A 381 1.48 20.25 -17.60
C ARG A 381 0.87 20.66 -16.25
N GLU A 382 -0.32 21.26 -16.27
CA GLU A 382 -1.04 21.72 -15.07
C GLU A 382 -1.36 20.56 -14.11
N GLU A 383 -1.92 19.46 -14.62
CA GLU A 383 -2.25 18.29 -13.79
C GLU A 383 -1.01 17.63 -13.13
N GLU A 384 0.15 17.69 -13.79
CA GLU A 384 1.42 17.17 -13.25
C GLU A 384 2.01 18.11 -12.20
N LEU A 385 1.78 19.42 -12.35
CA LEU A 385 2.16 20.41 -11.34
C LEU A 385 1.35 20.24 -10.07
N ASP A 386 0.04 20.00 -10.19
CA ASP A 386 -0.83 19.75 -9.05
C ASP A 386 -0.42 18.46 -8.31
N ASP A 387 -0.12 17.36 -9.03
CA ASP A 387 0.36 16.10 -8.46
C ASP A 387 1.66 16.29 -7.66
N LEU A 388 2.65 16.98 -8.24
CA LEU A 388 3.94 17.21 -7.57
C LEU A 388 3.82 18.19 -6.40
N HIS A 389 2.97 19.21 -6.51
CA HIS A 389 2.74 20.18 -5.45
C HIS A 389 2.07 19.51 -4.24
N GLU A 390 1.05 18.68 -4.47
CA GLU A 390 0.37 17.94 -3.40
C GLU A 390 1.32 17.02 -2.64
N ARG A 391 2.26 16.37 -3.33
CA ARG A 391 3.30 15.56 -2.67
C ARG A 391 4.25 16.40 -1.80
N ILE A 392 4.55 17.64 -2.21
CA ILE A 392 5.32 18.58 -1.37
C ILE A 392 4.48 18.99 -0.16
N ASP A 393 3.18 19.25 -0.35
CA ASP A 393 2.26 19.59 0.74
C ASP A 393 2.12 18.42 1.74
N GLU A 394 2.14 17.16 1.29
CA GLU A 394 2.17 15.96 2.15
C GLU A 394 3.43 15.92 3.03
N VAL A 395 4.61 16.20 2.46
CA VAL A 395 5.88 16.27 3.20
C VAL A 395 5.86 17.39 4.24
N GLU A 396 5.32 18.55 3.87
CA GLU A 396 5.16 19.67 4.80
C GLU A 396 4.18 19.34 5.92
N SER A 397 3.05 18.72 5.60
CA SER A 397 2.04 18.32 6.58
C SER A 397 2.61 17.34 7.60
N LEU A 398 3.41 16.37 7.14
CA LEU A 398 4.12 15.44 8.01
C LEU A 398 4.99 16.16 9.05
N VAL A 399 5.87 17.07 8.62
CA VAL A 399 6.78 17.77 9.56
C VAL A 399 6.08 18.85 10.40
N GLN A 400 4.88 19.27 10.00
CA GLN A 400 4.02 20.18 10.75
C GLN A 400 3.18 19.46 11.80
N LEU A 401 3.13 18.12 11.79
CA LEU A 401 2.46 17.36 12.85
C LEU A 401 3.10 17.70 14.18
N ASP A 402 2.30 18.31 15.06
CA ASP A 402 2.73 18.72 16.39
C ASP A 402 3.30 17.51 17.15
N ASP A 403 2.72 16.33 16.87
CA ASP A 403 2.99 15.08 17.54
C ASP A 403 4.32 14.43 17.23
N LEU A 404 4.97 14.76 16.11
CA LEU A 404 6.30 14.23 15.81
C LEU A 404 7.34 14.79 16.78
N ALA A 405 7.36 16.11 16.97
CA ALA A 405 8.20 16.73 18.00
C ALA A 405 7.90 16.14 19.38
N ARG A 406 6.64 15.83 19.63
CA ARG A 406 6.18 15.25 20.90
C ARG A 406 6.57 13.77 21.06
N SER A 407 6.79 13.02 19.98
CA SER A 407 7.18 11.61 20.00
C SER A 407 8.68 11.37 19.93
N GLY A 408 9.49 12.44 20.05
CA GLY A 408 10.94 12.39 20.11
C GLY A 408 11.66 12.81 18.83
N TYR A 409 10.92 13.22 17.79
CA TYR A 409 11.42 13.81 16.55
C TYR A 409 11.56 15.34 16.70
N ASP A 410 12.43 15.77 17.62
CA ASP A 410 12.63 17.18 17.99
C ASP A 410 13.02 18.06 16.79
N ALA A 411 13.56 17.49 15.72
CA ALA A 411 13.92 18.21 14.50
C ALA A 411 12.73 18.60 13.61
N ALA A 412 11.54 18.02 13.80
CA ALA A 412 10.38 18.26 12.93
C ALA A 412 10.01 19.76 12.79
N PRO A 413 9.93 20.56 13.88
CA PRO A 413 9.60 21.99 13.78
C PRO A 413 10.68 22.81 13.08
N ASP A 414 11.96 22.44 13.26
CA ASP A 414 13.08 23.11 12.61
C ASP A 414 13.05 22.83 11.10
N ILE A 415 12.79 21.58 10.69
CA ILE A 415 12.63 21.20 9.28
C ILE A 415 11.41 21.92 8.67
N ALA A 416 10.28 21.97 9.38
CA ALA A 416 9.08 22.67 8.93
C ALA A 416 9.33 24.17 8.72
N ALA A 417 10.05 24.82 9.64
CA ALA A 417 10.40 26.24 9.54
C ALA A 417 11.34 26.52 8.35
N GLU A 418 12.30 25.62 8.07
CA GLU A 418 13.19 25.74 6.92
C GLU A 418 12.44 25.55 5.59
N LEU A 419 11.52 24.57 5.49
CA LEU A 419 10.67 24.39 4.32
C LEU A 419 9.78 25.62 4.06
N ASP A 420 9.16 26.17 5.12
CA ASP A 420 8.31 27.36 5.00
C ASP A 420 9.12 28.61 4.61
N SER A 421 10.33 28.76 5.16
CA SER A 421 11.27 29.83 4.80
C SER A 421 11.69 29.73 3.33
N LEU A 422 12.11 28.55 2.88
CA LEU A 422 12.50 28.33 1.49
C LEU A 422 11.34 28.65 0.53
N ARG A 423 10.14 28.18 0.84
CA ARG A 423 8.94 28.44 0.05
C ARG A 423 8.61 29.92 0.00
N ASN A 424 8.41 30.57 1.14
CA ASN A 424 7.84 31.91 1.19
C ASN A 424 8.86 33.03 0.99
N ASP A 425 10.04 32.91 1.60
CA ASP A 425 11.02 33.99 1.70
C ASP A 425 12.10 33.92 0.63
N ASP A 426 12.44 32.73 0.13
CA ASP A 426 13.48 32.57 -0.91
C ASP A 426 12.89 32.39 -2.31
N ILE A 427 11.89 31.51 -2.48
CA ILE A 427 11.28 31.22 -3.78
C ILE A 427 10.19 32.24 -4.11
N LEU A 428 9.14 32.31 -3.30
CA LEU A 428 7.95 33.11 -3.61
C LEU A 428 8.13 34.62 -3.38
N ALA A 429 9.22 35.04 -2.71
CA ALA A 429 9.57 36.46 -2.55
C ALA A 429 10.24 37.07 -3.80
N ASN A 430 10.48 36.28 -4.86
CA ASN A 430 11.06 36.79 -6.09
C ASN A 430 10.15 37.86 -6.72
N PRO A 431 10.63 39.11 -6.89
CA PRO A 431 9.82 40.23 -7.35
C PRO A 431 9.35 40.12 -8.81
N ASP A 432 9.85 39.14 -9.55
CA ASP A 432 9.42 38.86 -10.92
C ASP A 432 8.12 38.04 -10.98
N PHE A 433 7.66 37.44 -9.86
CA PHE A 433 6.37 36.75 -9.78
C PHE A 433 5.22 37.71 -9.46
N ASP A 434 4.10 37.58 -10.18
CA ASP A 434 2.87 38.32 -9.85
C ASP A 434 2.21 37.66 -8.63
N GLU A 435 1.91 38.46 -7.58
CA GLU A 435 1.29 37.95 -6.34
C GLU A 435 -0.05 37.23 -6.62
N ASP A 436 -0.73 37.59 -7.72
CA ASP A 436 -2.03 37.06 -8.14
C ASP A 436 -1.94 35.81 -9.06
N ASP A 437 -0.75 35.40 -9.53
CA ASP A 437 -0.58 34.23 -10.41
C ASP A 437 -0.24 32.95 -9.62
N HIS A 438 -1.29 32.27 -9.16
CA HIS A 438 -1.16 31.02 -8.39
C HIS A 438 -0.41 29.91 -9.13
N GLU A 439 -0.52 29.82 -10.46
CA GLU A 439 0.11 28.75 -11.25
C GLU A 439 1.63 28.98 -11.39
N GLU A 440 2.06 30.22 -11.57
CA GLU A 440 3.48 30.56 -11.65
C GLU A 440 4.19 30.29 -10.30
N ARG A 441 3.52 30.60 -9.19
CA ARG A 441 4.01 30.31 -7.83
C ARG A 441 4.13 28.81 -7.55
N LYS A 442 3.10 28.01 -7.88
CA LYS A 442 3.17 26.54 -7.78
C LYS A 442 4.32 25.97 -8.60
N ARG A 443 4.47 26.44 -9.84
CA ARG A 443 5.56 26.01 -10.74
C ARG A 443 6.93 26.37 -10.17
N ALA A 444 7.10 27.52 -9.54
CA ALA A 444 8.34 27.89 -8.88
C ALA A 444 8.66 26.93 -7.72
N VAL A 445 7.70 26.66 -6.83
CA VAL A 445 7.87 25.73 -5.71
C VAL A 445 8.28 24.34 -6.20
N VAL A 446 7.56 23.75 -7.15
CA VAL A 446 7.84 22.40 -7.69
C VAL A 446 9.23 22.32 -8.37
N ASN A 447 9.70 23.40 -9.02
CA ASN A 447 11.00 23.39 -9.69
C ASN A 447 12.17 23.73 -8.78
N GLU A 448 11.98 24.51 -7.71
CA GLU A 448 13.10 25.07 -6.94
C GLU A 448 13.23 24.47 -5.53
N LEU A 449 12.11 24.15 -4.87
CA LEU A 449 12.12 23.72 -3.46
C LEU A 449 12.84 22.38 -3.26
N PRO A 450 12.51 21.29 -4.00
CA PRO A 450 13.17 20.00 -3.80
C PRO A 450 14.69 20.07 -4.03
N ASP A 451 15.12 20.78 -5.08
CA ASP A 451 16.54 20.91 -5.42
C ASP A 451 17.29 21.70 -4.35
N THR A 452 16.71 22.81 -3.90
CA THR A 452 17.34 23.70 -2.89
C THR A 452 17.48 22.99 -1.55
N PHE A 453 16.42 22.30 -1.09
CA PHE A 453 16.44 21.58 0.19
C PHE A 453 17.49 20.46 0.20
N VAL A 454 17.46 19.58 -0.81
CA VAL A 454 18.34 18.41 -0.91
C VAL A 454 19.81 18.80 -1.09
N GLU A 455 20.12 19.75 -1.98
CA GLU A 455 21.52 20.15 -2.26
C GLU A 455 22.10 21.02 -1.14
N GLY A 456 21.26 21.81 -0.47
CA GLY A 456 21.66 22.70 0.62
C GLY A 456 21.86 22.03 1.97
N ASN A 457 21.33 20.80 2.16
CA ASN A 457 21.19 20.15 3.46
C ASN A 457 20.49 21.07 4.50
N PHE A 458 19.44 21.78 4.08
CA PHE A 458 18.69 22.68 4.96
C PHE A 458 18.01 21.91 6.09
N GLY A 459 17.99 22.45 7.30
CA GLY A 459 17.44 21.76 8.48
C GLY A 459 18.38 20.74 9.15
N ARG A 460 19.50 20.33 8.52
CA ARG A 460 20.46 19.40 9.15
C ARG A 460 21.60 20.14 9.87
N PRO A 461 21.80 19.92 11.19
CA PRO A 461 22.85 20.61 11.93
C PRO A 461 24.27 20.14 11.55
N PRO A 462 25.31 20.99 11.74
CA PRO A 462 26.70 20.62 11.47
C PRO A 462 27.16 19.46 12.36
N GLY A 463 27.26 18.26 11.77
CA GLY A 463 27.64 17.03 12.48
C GLY A 463 26.57 15.94 12.51
N GLY A 464 25.37 16.21 11.96
CA GLY A 464 24.21 15.31 12.03
C GLY A 464 23.40 15.53 13.30
N PHE A 465 22.25 14.85 13.40
CA PHE A 465 21.42 14.94 14.60
C PHE A 465 22.00 14.11 15.76
N ASP A 466 21.75 14.56 16.99
CA ASP A 466 22.18 13.83 18.19
C ASP A 466 21.33 12.57 18.45
N ARG A 467 20.11 12.52 17.90
CA ARG A 467 19.17 11.40 18.00
C ARG A 467 19.03 10.68 16.66
N SER A 468 18.87 9.36 16.72
CA SER A 468 18.62 8.53 15.53
C SER A 468 17.28 8.83 14.86
N GLU A 469 16.28 9.16 15.66
CA GLU A 469 14.91 9.44 15.24
C GLU A 469 14.84 10.70 14.36
N ASP A 470 15.56 11.75 14.75
CA ASP A 470 15.66 12.98 13.96
C ASP A 470 16.37 12.76 12.61
N GLU A 471 17.37 11.87 12.62
CA GLU A 471 18.08 11.47 11.39
C GLU A 471 17.15 10.66 10.46
N GLU A 472 16.34 9.75 11.02
CA GLU A 472 15.33 8.98 10.28
C GLU A 472 14.26 9.89 9.65
N LEU A 473 13.72 10.86 10.39
CA LEU A 473 12.78 11.83 9.87
C LEU A 473 13.39 12.69 8.76
N TYR A 474 14.62 13.18 8.96
CA TYR A 474 15.31 13.98 7.96
C TYR A 474 15.58 13.20 6.67
N ASP A 475 16.01 11.95 6.80
CA ASP A 475 16.25 11.05 5.67
C ASP A 475 14.94 10.79 4.91
N LEU A 476 13.83 10.56 5.61
CA LEU A 476 12.50 10.37 5.01
C LEU A 476 12.05 11.60 4.21
N VAL A 477 12.18 12.80 4.78
CA VAL A 477 11.84 14.08 4.12
C VAL A 477 12.72 14.30 2.88
N THR A 478 14.03 14.08 3.02
CA THR A 478 14.99 14.26 1.92
C THR A 478 14.66 13.30 0.78
N GLN A 479 14.45 12.02 1.08
CA GLN A 479 14.13 11.01 0.10
C GLN A 479 12.79 11.25 -0.58
N ALA A 480 11.77 11.73 0.15
CA ALA A 480 10.50 12.12 -0.43
C ALA A 480 10.68 13.26 -1.46
N LEU A 481 11.43 14.31 -1.11
CA LEU A 481 11.73 15.42 -2.04
C LEU A 481 12.62 14.98 -3.23
N GLU A 482 13.54 14.03 -3.04
CA GLU A 482 14.31 13.43 -4.12
C GLU A 482 13.41 12.70 -5.14
N THR A 483 12.44 11.91 -4.67
CA THR A 483 11.49 11.26 -5.59
C THR A 483 10.59 12.26 -6.32
N VAL A 484 10.20 13.36 -5.67
CA VAL A 484 9.49 14.47 -6.34
C VAL A 484 10.36 15.08 -7.44
N ARG A 485 11.65 15.32 -7.17
CA ARG A 485 12.62 15.81 -8.17
C ARG A 485 12.74 14.85 -9.36
N GLU A 486 12.90 13.55 -9.12
CA GLU A 486 13.04 12.57 -10.20
C GLU A 486 11.78 12.44 -11.05
N ARG A 487 10.60 12.38 -10.42
CA ARG A 487 9.31 12.32 -11.13
C ARG A 487 9.07 13.55 -11.98
N ARG A 488 9.45 14.73 -11.48
CA ARG A 488 9.36 16.00 -12.20
C ARG A 488 10.10 15.94 -13.52
N GLU A 489 11.34 15.42 -13.52
CA GLU A 489 12.13 15.30 -14.75
C GLU A 489 11.58 14.21 -15.69
N LEU A 490 11.02 13.12 -15.16
CA LEU A 490 10.35 12.10 -15.96
C LEU A 490 9.07 12.62 -16.62
N PHE A 491 8.26 13.44 -15.93
CA PHE A 491 7.10 14.09 -16.54
C PHE A 491 7.50 15.03 -17.68
N LYS A 492 8.55 15.84 -17.48
CA LYS A 492 9.10 16.72 -18.54
C LYS A 492 9.59 15.90 -19.74
N ALA A 493 10.33 14.81 -19.51
CA ALA A 493 10.81 13.91 -20.57
C ALA A 493 9.65 13.24 -21.33
N LYS A 494 8.68 12.69 -20.59
CA LYS A 494 7.46 12.09 -21.15
C LYS A 494 6.68 13.06 -22.03
N ASN A 495 6.64 14.35 -21.68
CA ASN A 495 5.95 15.38 -22.47
C ASN A 495 6.60 15.66 -23.83
N MET A 496 7.84 15.23 -24.06
CA MET A 496 8.52 15.30 -25.36
C MET A 496 8.15 14.15 -26.31
N LEU A 497 7.55 13.07 -25.80
CA LEU A 497 7.11 11.95 -26.62
C LEU A 497 5.92 12.35 -27.52
N ASP A 498 5.86 11.73 -28.71
CA ASP A 498 4.71 11.89 -29.59
C ASP A 498 3.43 11.37 -28.92
N SER A 499 2.33 12.10 -29.10
CA SER A 499 1.03 11.72 -28.54
C SER A 499 0.61 10.34 -29.05
N GLY A 500 0.47 9.37 -28.16
CA GLY A 500 0.23 7.98 -28.52
C GLY A 500 0.32 7.03 -27.33
N ILE A 501 0.38 5.73 -27.62
CA ILE A 501 0.32 4.66 -26.63
C ILE A 501 1.49 4.73 -25.63
N GLU A 502 2.66 5.17 -26.08
CA GLU A 502 3.87 5.27 -25.25
C GLU A 502 3.76 6.40 -24.22
N GLN A 503 3.40 7.61 -24.68
CA GLN A 503 3.16 8.75 -23.80
C GLN A 503 2.02 8.46 -22.81
N ASP A 504 0.87 7.97 -23.30
CA ASP A 504 -0.28 7.58 -22.46
C ASP A 504 0.11 6.50 -21.43
N GLY A 505 0.92 5.53 -21.84
CA GLY A 505 1.37 4.42 -20.99
C GLY A 505 2.29 4.88 -19.87
N ILE A 506 3.28 5.72 -20.17
CA ILE A 506 4.17 6.29 -19.15
C ILE A 506 3.40 7.26 -18.25
N GLU A 507 2.50 8.08 -18.81
CA GLU A 507 1.63 8.98 -18.04
C GLU A 507 0.79 8.20 -17.02
N ALA A 508 0.18 7.11 -17.45
CA ALA A 508 -0.62 6.26 -16.58
C ALA A 508 0.22 5.49 -15.55
N ALA A 509 1.47 5.13 -15.85
CA ALA A 509 2.35 4.46 -14.91
C ALA A 509 2.86 5.40 -13.82
N LEU A 510 3.20 6.64 -14.20
CA LEU A 510 3.66 7.69 -13.28
C LEU A 510 2.51 8.37 -12.51
N ASN A 511 1.24 8.06 -12.78
CA ASN A 511 0.11 8.68 -12.09
C ASN A 511 -0.35 7.79 -10.93
N THR A 512 -0.17 8.25 -9.69
CA THR A 512 -0.50 7.52 -8.46
C THR A 512 -2.00 7.41 -8.18
N ARG A 513 -2.86 8.10 -8.95
CA ARG A 513 -4.33 8.10 -8.82
C ARG A 513 -5.03 7.29 -9.89
N SER A 514 -4.33 6.92 -10.96
CA SER A 514 -4.92 6.21 -12.11
C SER A 514 -4.44 4.78 -12.14
N LYS A 515 -5.37 3.81 -12.15
CA LYS A 515 -5.03 2.38 -12.18
C LYS A 515 -4.38 1.90 -13.48
N GLY A 516 -4.11 2.77 -14.46
CA GLY A 516 -3.45 2.50 -15.76
C GLY A 516 -3.96 1.30 -16.57
N THR A 517 -5.13 0.76 -16.22
CA THR A 517 -5.65 -0.50 -16.74
C THR A 517 -6.15 -0.36 -18.18
N PRO A 518 -6.84 0.73 -18.57
CA PRO A 518 -7.18 0.97 -19.97
C PRO A 518 -5.93 1.05 -20.87
N GLU A 519 -4.89 1.75 -20.43
CA GLU A 519 -3.63 1.95 -21.16
C GLU A 519 -2.88 0.62 -21.29
N ARG A 520 -2.78 -0.15 -20.20
CA ARG A 520 -2.19 -1.50 -20.24
C ARG A 520 -2.94 -2.44 -21.18
N ARG A 521 -4.26 -2.31 -21.34
CA ARG A 521 -5.01 -3.09 -22.35
C ARG A 521 -4.66 -2.68 -23.78
N LYS A 522 -4.46 -1.38 -24.05
CA LYS A 522 -3.99 -0.91 -25.36
C LYS A 522 -2.60 -1.48 -25.66
N VAL A 523 -1.67 -1.37 -24.70
CA VAL A 523 -0.30 -1.93 -24.82
C VAL A 523 -0.33 -3.45 -25.04
N LYS A 524 -1.15 -4.20 -24.28
CA LYS A 524 -1.32 -5.64 -24.50
C LYS A 524 -1.91 -5.98 -25.85
N ALA A 525 -2.82 -5.17 -26.37
CA ALA A 525 -3.37 -5.38 -27.72
C ALA A 525 -2.28 -5.24 -28.80
N GLU A 526 -1.42 -4.23 -28.69
CA GLU A 526 -0.25 -4.06 -29.57
C GLU A 526 0.76 -5.20 -29.41
N LEU A 527 1.03 -5.62 -28.17
CA LEU A 527 1.92 -6.75 -27.88
C LEU A 527 1.38 -8.06 -28.47
N ASP A 528 0.08 -8.32 -28.33
CA ASP A 528 -0.58 -9.48 -28.92
C ASP A 528 -0.57 -9.43 -30.44
N ASP A 529 -0.74 -8.25 -31.04
CA ASP A 529 -0.69 -8.08 -32.49
C ASP A 529 0.73 -8.28 -33.04
N ALA A 530 1.75 -7.76 -32.35
CA ALA A 530 3.15 -8.00 -32.66
C ALA A 530 3.50 -9.49 -32.53
N ASN A 531 3.03 -10.18 -31.48
CA ASN A 531 3.22 -11.61 -31.31
C ASN A 531 2.55 -12.45 -32.42
N ARG A 532 1.32 -12.09 -32.82
CA ARG A 532 0.64 -12.72 -33.96
C ARG A 532 1.40 -12.50 -35.25
N SER A 533 1.85 -11.26 -35.51
CA SER A 533 2.66 -10.91 -36.67
C SER A 533 3.98 -11.66 -36.71
N LEU A 534 4.65 -11.81 -35.57
CA LEU A 534 5.87 -12.61 -35.43
C LEU A 534 5.63 -14.09 -35.72
N SER A 535 4.52 -14.67 -35.25
CA SER A 535 4.16 -16.06 -35.58
C SER A 535 3.98 -16.22 -37.08
N VAL A 536 3.16 -15.36 -37.71
CA VAL A 536 2.89 -15.41 -39.16
C VAL A 536 4.17 -15.21 -39.97
N LEU A 537 5.06 -14.29 -39.57
CA LEU A 537 6.33 -14.07 -40.27
C LEU A 537 7.32 -15.21 -40.07
N ARG A 538 7.33 -15.88 -38.90
CA ARG A 538 8.14 -17.09 -38.66
C ARG A 538 7.67 -18.24 -39.54
N ASP A 539 6.36 -18.48 -39.59
CA ASP A 539 5.79 -19.52 -40.45
C ASP A 539 6.11 -19.23 -41.93
N ARG A 540 5.94 -17.97 -42.38
CA ARG A 540 6.32 -17.58 -43.76
C ARG A 540 7.81 -17.71 -44.03
N LYS A 541 8.68 -17.34 -43.09
CA LYS A 541 10.13 -17.52 -43.25
C LYS A 541 10.46 -19.00 -43.43
N HIS A 542 9.88 -19.85 -42.60
CA HIS A 542 10.02 -21.31 -42.68
C HIS A 542 9.51 -21.85 -44.02
N ASP A 543 8.36 -21.38 -44.50
CA ASP A 543 7.82 -21.77 -45.81
C ASP A 543 8.77 -21.36 -46.96
N TYR A 544 9.41 -20.20 -46.86
CA TYR A 544 10.42 -19.76 -47.84
C TYR A 544 11.73 -20.57 -47.72
N GLU A 545 12.16 -20.95 -46.52
CA GLU A 545 13.31 -21.85 -46.30
C GLU A 545 13.07 -23.23 -46.92
N LEU A 546 11.87 -23.80 -46.71
CA LEU A 546 11.46 -25.05 -47.35
C LEU A 546 11.38 -24.90 -48.88
N GLY A 547 10.84 -23.79 -49.36
CA GLY A 547 10.79 -23.44 -50.78
C GLY A 547 12.15 -23.34 -51.44
N GLU A 548 13.11 -22.69 -50.78
CA GLU A 548 14.50 -22.56 -51.20
C GLU A 548 15.17 -23.95 -51.31
N ALA A 549 14.98 -24.82 -50.32
CA ALA A 549 15.52 -26.18 -50.32
C ALA A 549 14.93 -27.04 -51.46
N LEU A 550 13.61 -26.98 -51.65
CA LEU A 550 12.92 -27.71 -52.72
C LEU A 550 13.31 -27.18 -54.11
N ALA A 551 13.41 -25.85 -54.27
CA ALA A 551 13.84 -25.22 -55.50
C ALA A 551 15.32 -25.51 -55.84
N THR A 552 16.18 -25.65 -54.84
CA THR A 552 17.59 -26.04 -55.02
C THR A 552 17.71 -27.48 -55.54
N ALA A 553 16.83 -28.36 -55.09
CA ALA A 553 16.79 -29.72 -55.62
C ALA A 553 16.23 -29.77 -57.07
N GLU A 554 15.20 -28.97 -57.37
CA GLU A 554 14.67 -28.81 -58.74
C GLU A 554 15.70 -28.16 -59.68
N LEU A 555 16.52 -27.21 -59.19
CA LEU A 555 17.60 -26.56 -59.93
C LEU A 555 18.55 -27.60 -60.53
N ALA A 556 19.02 -28.54 -59.71
CA ALA A 556 19.92 -29.60 -60.15
C ALA A 556 19.28 -30.48 -61.24
N ASP A 557 18.01 -30.87 -61.04
CA ASP A 557 17.27 -31.69 -62.01
C ASP A 557 16.97 -30.91 -63.33
N ALA A 558 16.74 -29.59 -63.24
CA ALA A 558 16.51 -28.72 -64.39
C ALA A 558 17.77 -28.52 -65.23
N ILE A 559 18.93 -28.31 -64.60
CA ILE A 559 20.24 -28.25 -65.25
C ILE A 559 20.55 -29.60 -65.93
N ASP A 560 20.41 -30.71 -65.21
CA ASP A 560 20.58 -32.07 -65.74
C ASP A 560 19.70 -32.32 -66.97
N ALA A 561 18.45 -31.85 -66.94
CA ALA A 561 17.50 -32.02 -68.03
C ALA A 561 17.83 -31.14 -69.25
N TRP A 562 18.31 -29.92 -69.02
CA TRP A 562 18.78 -29.02 -70.07
C TRP A 562 20.03 -29.59 -70.76
N GLU A 563 21.03 -30.02 -69.99
CA GLU A 563 22.26 -30.65 -70.51
C GLU A 563 21.94 -31.87 -71.39
N ARG A 564 21.08 -32.78 -70.93
CA ARG A 564 20.72 -33.99 -71.70
C ARG A 564 20.01 -33.69 -73.02
N ASN A 565 19.21 -32.62 -73.07
CA ASN A 565 18.42 -32.30 -74.26
C ASN A 565 19.25 -31.64 -75.36
N TYR A 566 20.38 -31.01 -75.01
CA TYR A 566 21.19 -30.23 -75.96
C TYR A 566 22.68 -30.62 -76.00
N ASP A 567 23.03 -31.77 -75.41
CA ASP A 567 24.37 -32.41 -75.47
C ASP A 567 24.93 -32.48 -76.91
N GLU A 568 24.06 -32.69 -77.91
CA GLU A 568 24.45 -32.72 -79.33
C GLU A 568 24.88 -31.33 -79.84
N THR A 569 24.14 -30.26 -79.51
CA THR A 569 24.46 -28.87 -79.90
C THR A 569 25.74 -28.39 -79.21
N VAL A 570 25.92 -28.74 -77.94
CA VAL A 570 27.15 -28.51 -77.18
C VAL A 570 28.34 -29.22 -77.83
N SER A 571 28.19 -30.51 -78.14
CA SER A 571 29.24 -31.32 -78.75
C SER A 571 29.65 -30.79 -80.12
N GLU A 572 28.68 -30.32 -80.92
CA GLU A 572 28.93 -29.66 -82.20
C GLU A 572 29.71 -28.35 -82.03
N LEU A 573 29.37 -27.52 -81.04
CA LEU A 573 30.07 -26.27 -80.75
C LEU A 573 31.52 -26.52 -80.28
N ILE A 574 31.73 -27.52 -79.42
CA ILE A 574 33.09 -27.93 -78.97
C ILE A 574 33.90 -28.42 -80.17
N SER A 575 33.33 -29.29 -81.01
CA SER A 575 33.99 -29.79 -82.24
C SER A 575 34.36 -28.64 -83.19
N LEU A 576 33.47 -27.67 -83.35
CA LEU A 576 33.70 -26.47 -84.15
C LEU A 576 34.87 -25.65 -83.60
N GLN A 577 34.92 -25.40 -82.29
CA GLN A 577 35.97 -24.61 -81.65
C GLN A 577 37.35 -25.28 -81.72
N GLU A 578 37.43 -26.59 -81.46
CA GLU A 578 38.68 -27.34 -81.54
C GLU A 578 39.34 -27.26 -82.93
N ASN A 579 38.51 -27.13 -83.97
CA ASN A 579 38.94 -27.09 -85.36
C ASN A 579 39.03 -25.67 -85.95
N TYR A 580 38.39 -24.67 -85.33
CA TYR A 580 38.21 -23.33 -85.88
C TYR A 580 39.52 -22.67 -86.33
N ALA A 581 40.48 -22.54 -85.42
CA ALA A 581 41.77 -21.88 -85.72
C ALA A 581 42.56 -22.60 -86.82
N ARG A 582 42.45 -23.94 -86.87
CA ARG A 582 43.16 -24.75 -87.88
C ARG A 582 42.46 -24.71 -89.24
N ILE A 583 41.13 -24.68 -89.27
CA ILE A 583 40.36 -24.47 -90.50
C ILE A 583 40.67 -23.09 -91.08
N ASP A 584 40.67 -22.04 -90.25
CA ASP A 584 40.98 -20.67 -90.68
C ASP A 584 42.40 -20.52 -91.23
N GLU A 585 43.39 -21.14 -90.56
CA GLU A 585 44.77 -21.23 -91.06
C GLU A 585 44.84 -21.93 -92.43
N LEU A 586 44.18 -23.09 -92.57
CA LEU A 586 44.17 -23.86 -93.82
C LEU A 586 43.43 -23.14 -94.96
N LEU A 587 42.35 -22.40 -94.66
CA LEU A 587 41.65 -21.56 -95.64
C LEU A 587 42.53 -20.40 -96.10
N THR A 588 43.25 -19.76 -95.17
CA THR A 588 44.23 -18.72 -95.47
C THR A 588 45.36 -19.24 -96.38
N ASP A 589 45.87 -20.44 -96.11
CA ASP A 589 46.89 -21.09 -96.94
C ASP A 589 46.37 -21.45 -98.34
N LEU A 590 45.12 -21.91 -98.44
CA LEU A 590 44.46 -22.19 -99.72
C LEU A 590 44.30 -20.92 -100.57
N ASP A 591 43.87 -19.81 -99.97
CA ASP A 591 43.74 -18.52 -100.67
C ASP A 591 45.10 -18.05 -101.21
N ASN A 592 46.15 -18.13 -100.39
CA ASN A 592 47.53 -17.83 -100.80
C ASN A 592 47.98 -18.69 -102.00
N ALA A 593 47.63 -19.97 -102.03
CA ALA A 593 47.96 -20.88 -103.13
C ALA A 593 47.22 -20.54 -104.43
N ILE A 594 45.93 -20.18 -104.36
CA ILE A 594 45.11 -19.76 -105.52
C ILE A 594 45.68 -18.47 -106.13
N ASN A 595 45.99 -17.48 -105.29
CA ASN A 595 46.60 -16.22 -105.71
C ASN A 595 47.98 -16.41 -106.37
N SER A 596 48.78 -17.33 -105.82
CA SER A 596 50.07 -17.70 -106.39
C SER A 596 49.95 -18.34 -107.79
N ALA A 597 48.95 -19.20 -108.01
CA ALA A 597 48.72 -19.86 -109.29
C ALA A 597 48.32 -18.87 -110.40
N ALA A 598 47.43 -17.90 -110.12
CA ALA A 598 47.10 -16.85 -111.08
C ALA A 598 48.32 -16.01 -111.47
N THR A 599 49.18 -15.70 -110.51
CA THR A 599 50.41 -14.94 -110.73
C THR A 599 51.37 -15.68 -111.66
N ALA A 600 51.52 -17.00 -111.48
CA ALA A 600 52.40 -17.82 -112.31
C ALA A 600 51.95 -17.96 -113.78
N VAL A 601 50.65 -17.86 -114.09
CA VAL A 601 50.14 -17.89 -115.48
C VAL A 601 50.33 -16.55 -116.20
N ARG A 602 50.35 -15.44 -115.46
CA ARG A 602 50.52 -14.08 -115.99
C ARG A 602 51.92 -13.78 -116.51
N ASP A 603 52.93 -14.61 -116.24
CA ASP A 603 54.32 -14.35 -116.62
C ASP A 603 54.46 -14.18 -118.16
N PRO A 604 54.84 -12.98 -118.65
CA PRO A 604 54.94 -12.70 -120.08
C PRO A 604 56.20 -13.26 -120.75
N ASP A 605 57.25 -13.58 -119.98
CA ASP A 605 58.57 -13.97 -120.54
C ASP A 605 58.78 -15.49 -120.65
N SER A 606 57.76 -16.30 -120.32
CA SER A 606 57.87 -17.75 -120.31
C SER A 606 57.23 -18.41 -121.52
N ASP A 607 58.05 -19.03 -122.38
CA ASP A 607 57.61 -19.79 -123.57
C ASP A 607 56.79 -21.06 -123.23
N GLN A 608 56.71 -21.43 -121.94
CA GLN A 608 55.93 -22.56 -121.42
C GLN A 608 55.36 -22.23 -120.02
N VAL A 609 54.13 -22.65 -119.74
CA VAL A 609 53.51 -22.42 -118.43
C VAL A 609 53.80 -23.58 -117.48
N ARG A 610 54.59 -23.33 -116.44
CA ARG A 610 54.98 -24.35 -115.44
C ARG A 610 54.04 -24.34 -114.23
N ILE A 611 52.82 -24.83 -114.42
CA ILE A 611 51.88 -25.12 -113.33
C ILE A 611 51.44 -26.57 -113.45
N GLU A 612 52.10 -27.47 -112.72
CA GLU A 612 51.75 -28.90 -112.78
C GLU A 612 50.55 -29.24 -111.90
N LYS A 613 50.37 -28.50 -110.79
CA LYS A 613 49.25 -28.61 -109.83
C LYS A 613 49.13 -27.32 -108.99
N LEU A 614 48.02 -27.15 -108.27
CA LEU A 614 47.90 -26.12 -107.22
C LEU A 614 48.84 -26.48 -106.05
N ASN A 615 49.53 -25.49 -105.49
CA ASN A 615 50.45 -25.70 -104.35
C ASN A 615 49.71 -25.63 -103.01
N PHE A 616 48.70 -26.50 -102.87
CA PHE A 616 47.95 -26.75 -101.65
C PHE A 616 47.57 -28.23 -101.70
N ASP A 617 48.26 -29.04 -100.91
CA ASP A 617 48.09 -30.50 -100.84
C ASP A 617 47.22 -30.91 -99.63
N GLU A 618 46.88 -29.94 -98.78
CA GLU A 618 46.16 -30.06 -97.52
C GLU A 618 44.63 -30.08 -97.67
N PHE A 619 44.09 -30.17 -98.90
CA PHE A 619 42.64 -30.31 -99.13
C PHE A 619 42.02 -31.47 -98.35
N GLY A 620 42.77 -32.57 -98.17
CA GLY A 620 42.29 -33.70 -97.38
C GLY A 620 42.13 -33.37 -95.90
N GLU A 621 43.03 -32.55 -95.35
CA GLU A 621 42.96 -32.09 -93.96
C GLU A 621 41.88 -31.03 -93.80
N LEU A 622 41.83 -30.04 -94.69
CA LEU A 622 40.82 -28.98 -94.67
C LEU A 622 39.41 -29.54 -94.82
N ASN A 623 39.16 -30.42 -95.80
CA ASN A 623 37.83 -31.01 -95.99
C ASN A 623 37.45 -31.97 -94.87
N ALA A 624 38.39 -32.72 -94.31
CA ALA A 624 38.11 -33.55 -93.13
C ALA A 624 37.65 -32.67 -91.97
N LYS A 625 38.36 -31.55 -91.72
CA LYS A 625 38.01 -30.61 -90.66
C LYS A 625 36.70 -29.86 -90.93
N LEU A 626 36.46 -29.39 -92.15
CA LEU A 626 35.17 -28.79 -92.54
C LEU A 626 34.01 -29.77 -92.32
N SER A 627 34.20 -31.04 -92.69
CA SER A 627 33.20 -32.10 -92.47
C SER A 627 33.00 -32.44 -90.99
N GLU A 628 34.08 -32.45 -90.19
CA GLU A 628 34.05 -32.63 -88.72
C GLU A 628 33.25 -31.53 -88.00
N VAL A 629 33.19 -30.32 -88.58
CA VAL A 629 32.40 -29.19 -88.07
C VAL A 629 31.09 -28.97 -88.82
N GLY A 630 30.63 -29.95 -89.61
CA GLY A 630 29.33 -29.92 -90.29
C GLY A 630 29.24 -29.04 -91.54
N LEU A 631 30.35 -28.48 -92.02
CA LEU A 631 30.41 -27.63 -93.21
C LEU A 631 30.64 -28.42 -94.50
N SER A 632 30.22 -27.82 -95.62
CA SER A 632 30.37 -28.43 -96.95
C SER A 632 31.84 -28.52 -97.39
N GLU A 633 32.27 -29.70 -97.83
CA GLU A 633 33.63 -29.90 -98.35
C GLU A 633 33.92 -29.05 -99.58
N LEU A 634 35.13 -28.49 -99.64
CA LEU A 634 35.60 -27.79 -100.83
C LEU A 634 35.97 -28.78 -101.94
N SER A 635 35.53 -28.49 -103.16
CA SER A 635 35.79 -29.35 -104.31
C SER A 635 37.25 -29.22 -104.80
N SER A 636 38.14 -29.98 -104.18
CA SER A 636 39.59 -30.02 -104.50
C SER A 636 39.82 -30.28 -105.99
N GLY A 637 39.04 -31.20 -106.58
CA GLY A 637 39.10 -31.54 -108.00
C GLY A 637 38.68 -30.38 -108.90
N GLU A 638 37.66 -29.61 -108.53
CA GLU A 638 37.24 -28.45 -109.32
C GLU A 638 38.21 -27.28 -109.20
N ILE A 639 38.75 -27.01 -108.01
CA ILE A 639 39.75 -25.94 -107.80
C ILE A 639 41.05 -26.29 -108.53
N GLN A 640 41.54 -27.53 -108.40
CA GLN A 640 42.73 -28.00 -109.14
C GLN A 640 42.49 -28.01 -110.66
N ASN A 641 41.33 -28.47 -111.12
CA ASN A 641 41.00 -28.44 -112.55
C ASN A 641 40.93 -27.01 -113.07
N SER A 642 40.35 -26.08 -112.31
CA SER A 642 40.31 -24.66 -112.67
C SER A 642 41.73 -24.10 -112.87
N VAL A 643 42.66 -24.39 -111.96
CA VAL A 643 44.09 -24.02 -112.07
C VAL A 643 44.78 -24.68 -113.27
N LEU A 644 44.54 -25.98 -113.48
CA LEU A 644 45.12 -26.72 -114.62
C LEU A 644 44.58 -26.22 -115.97
N ASN A 645 43.31 -25.85 -116.02
CA ASN A 645 42.70 -25.29 -117.21
C ASN A 645 43.14 -23.83 -117.42
N LEU A 646 43.45 -23.08 -116.36
CA LEU A 646 44.17 -21.80 -116.46
C LEU A 646 45.49 -21.97 -117.20
N ARG A 647 46.27 -22.99 -116.83
CA ARG A 647 47.50 -23.35 -117.55
C ARG A 647 47.21 -23.70 -119.01
N LYS A 648 46.23 -24.58 -119.27
CA LYS A 648 45.92 -25.01 -120.65
C LYS A 648 45.48 -23.83 -121.52
N ALA A 649 44.68 -22.92 -120.96
CA ALA A 649 44.26 -21.69 -121.63
C ALA A 649 45.49 -20.85 -122.00
N ARG A 650 46.39 -20.58 -121.05
CA ARG A 650 47.63 -19.85 -121.37
C ARG A 650 48.54 -20.59 -122.33
N GLN A 651 48.69 -21.91 -122.22
CA GLN A 651 49.52 -22.68 -123.15
C GLN A 651 48.93 -22.69 -124.57
N ALA A 652 47.61 -22.78 -124.71
CA ALA A 652 46.93 -22.64 -126.00
C ALA A 652 47.13 -21.23 -126.59
N TRP A 653 47.14 -20.20 -125.73
CA TRP A 653 47.46 -18.83 -126.11
C TRP A 653 48.91 -18.69 -126.61
N LEU A 654 49.89 -19.24 -125.88
CA LEU A 654 51.30 -19.25 -126.27
C LEU A 654 51.58 -20.09 -127.53
N ASP A 655 50.95 -21.26 -127.67
CA ASP A 655 51.08 -22.12 -128.86
C ASP A 655 50.62 -21.38 -130.13
N ALA A 656 49.58 -20.54 -130.01
CA ALA A 656 49.12 -19.68 -131.08
C ALA A 656 50.06 -18.48 -131.33
N GLU A 657 50.84 -18.03 -130.34
CA GLU A 657 51.84 -16.95 -130.50
C GLU A 657 53.12 -17.46 -131.17
N ASN A 658 53.54 -18.70 -130.87
CA ASN A 658 54.85 -19.23 -131.28
C ASN A 658 54.91 -19.93 -132.66
N LYS A 659 53.77 -20.35 -133.26
CA LYS A 659 53.81 -21.12 -134.52
C LYS A 659 54.00 -20.27 -135.77
N GLU A 660 53.23 -19.22 -136.00
CA GLU A 660 53.24 -18.51 -137.29
C GLU A 660 52.84 -17.04 -137.10
N GLY A 661 53.61 -16.10 -137.69
CA GLY A 661 53.54 -14.67 -137.41
C GLY A 661 52.16 -14.02 -137.59
N VAL A 662 51.93 -12.95 -136.81
CA VAL A 662 50.68 -12.19 -136.58
C VAL A 662 49.83 -11.88 -137.83
N LEU A 663 50.43 -11.79 -139.03
CA LEU A 663 49.70 -11.44 -140.25
C LEU A 663 48.89 -12.61 -140.88
N ASP A 664 49.13 -13.86 -140.51
CA ASP A 664 48.33 -15.02 -140.98
C ASP A 664 47.34 -15.59 -139.93
N ARG A 665 47.30 -15.06 -138.69
CA ARG A 665 46.24 -15.34 -137.70
C ARG A 665 44.83 -14.96 -138.21
N ILE A 666 44.74 -14.02 -139.16
CA ILE A 666 43.48 -13.61 -139.81
C ILE A 666 43.03 -14.64 -140.87
N GLY A 667 43.97 -15.31 -141.55
CA GLY A 667 43.68 -16.40 -142.48
C GLY A 667 43.23 -17.68 -141.78
N ALA A 668 43.87 -18.00 -140.65
CA ALA A 668 43.57 -19.15 -139.79
C ALA A 668 42.28 -19.00 -138.93
N MET A 669 41.58 -17.86 -139.03
CA MET A 669 40.35 -17.57 -138.27
C MET A 669 39.07 -17.92 -139.04
N PHE A 670 39.16 -18.18 -140.35
CA PHE A 670 38.07 -18.72 -141.16
C PHE A 670 38.12 -20.27 -141.25
N GLU A 671 39.12 -20.89 -140.62
CA GLU A 671 39.30 -22.33 -140.50
C GLU A 671 39.43 -22.71 -139.01
N ASN A 672 38.71 -23.73 -138.55
CA ASN A 672 38.82 -24.24 -137.17
C ASN A 672 40.23 -24.78 -136.91
N THR A 673 41.11 -23.97 -136.35
CA THR A 673 42.48 -24.36 -136.02
C THR A 673 42.59 -24.90 -134.59
N ASP A 674 43.55 -25.80 -134.40
CA ASP A 674 43.77 -26.56 -133.15
C ASP A 674 43.97 -25.67 -131.89
N PRO A 675 44.69 -24.54 -131.90
CA PRO A 675 44.90 -23.72 -130.69
C PRO A 675 43.64 -23.02 -130.15
N SER A 676 42.77 -22.51 -131.03
CA SER A 676 41.56 -21.77 -130.61
C SER A 676 40.54 -22.69 -129.91
N ASN A 677 40.39 -23.92 -130.40
CA ASN A 677 39.52 -24.91 -129.76
C ASN A 677 40.05 -25.29 -128.38
N ARG A 678 41.37 -25.55 -128.27
CA ARG A 678 42.03 -25.87 -126.99
C ARG A 678 41.89 -24.75 -125.94
N TYR A 679 41.90 -23.48 -126.35
CA TYR A 679 41.66 -22.34 -125.46
C TYR A 679 40.21 -22.29 -124.97
N SER A 680 39.24 -22.36 -125.88
CA SER A 680 37.82 -22.29 -125.54
C SER A 680 37.40 -23.46 -124.65
N ASP A 681 37.93 -24.66 -124.90
CA ASP A 681 37.67 -25.84 -124.07
C ASP A 681 38.28 -25.66 -122.68
N ALA A 682 39.52 -25.16 -122.58
CA ALA A 682 40.14 -24.87 -121.29
C ALA A 682 39.37 -23.80 -120.52
N ARG A 683 38.98 -22.69 -121.16
CA ARG A 683 38.26 -21.59 -120.50
C ARG A 683 36.88 -22.00 -119.97
N ARG A 684 36.14 -22.85 -120.69
CA ARG A 684 34.85 -23.37 -120.22
C ARG A 684 34.98 -24.14 -118.89
N GLU A 685 36.13 -24.76 -118.66
CA GLU A 685 36.43 -25.55 -117.47
C GLU A 685 37.19 -24.76 -116.39
N ILE A 686 37.38 -23.44 -116.56
CA ILE A 686 37.87 -22.53 -115.52
C ILE A 686 36.66 -22.02 -114.74
N LYS A 687 36.70 -22.13 -113.41
CA LYS A 687 35.61 -21.67 -112.55
C LYS A 687 35.57 -20.14 -112.52
N PRO A 688 34.46 -19.52 -112.96
CA PRO A 688 34.34 -18.05 -113.06
C PRO A 688 34.27 -17.34 -111.70
N ASP A 689 34.04 -18.09 -110.62
CA ASP A 689 33.99 -17.58 -109.25
C ASP A 689 35.39 -17.45 -108.62
N ILE A 690 36.39 -18.15 -109.19
CA ILE A 690 37.79 -18.11 -108.73
C ILE A 690 38.62 -17.20 -109.64
N TYR A 691 38.51 -17.40 -110.96
CA TYR A 691 39.34 -16.69 -111.93
C TYR A 691 38.52 -16.06 -113.07
N GLU A 692 38.87 -14.83 -113.41
CA GLU A 692 38.46 -14.16 -114.64
C GLU A 692 39.61 -14.19 -115.64
N VAL A 693 39.37 -14.72 -116.84
CA VAL A 693 40.42 -14.95 -117.86
C VAL A 693 40.03 -14.33 -119.19
N ALA A 694 41.02 -13.80 -119.92
CA ALA A 694 40.87 -13.13 -121.22
C ALA A 694 39.91 -13.83 -122.19
N ASP A 695 39.14 -13.03 -122.94
CA ASP A 695 38.36 -13.50 -124.07
C ASP A 695 39.25 -13.75 -125.31
N TRP A 696 39.03 -14.86 -125.99
CA TRP A 696 39.65 -15.12 -127.29
C TRP A 696 38.88 -14.38 -128.39
N GLY A 697 39.47 -13.32 -128.97
CA GLY A 697 38.78 -12.52 -129.97
C GLY A 697 39.69 -11.54 -130.71
N PRO A 698 39.23 -10.96 -131.83
CA PRO A 698 40.01 -10.04 -132.67
C PRO A 698 40.41 -8.74 -131.96
N ASP A 699 39.72 -8.39 -130.87
CA ASP A 699 39.96 -7.17 -130.10
C ASP A 699 40.86 -7.40 -128.86
N THR A 700 41.24 -8.64 -128.56
CA THR A 700 42.07 -8.99 -127.40
C THR A 700 43.49 -9.36 -127.85
N ASN A 701 44.46 -8.48 -127.59
CA ASN A 701 45.86 -8.74 -127.96
C ASN A 701 46.65 -9.48 -126.88
N ASP A 702 46.26 -9.35 -125.60
CA ASP A 702 47.02 -9.88 -124.46
C ASP A 702 46.20 -10.88 -123.64
N PHE A 703 46.85 -11.95 -123.19
CA PHE A 703 46.26 -12.86 -122.22
C PHE A 703 46.30 -12.23 -120.82
N TYR A 704 45.18 -12.27 -120.09
CA TYR A 704 45.13 -11.92 -118.67
C TYR A 704 44.35 -12.95 -117.85
N VAL A 705 44.68 -13.01 -116.57
CA VAL A 705 43.98 -13.74 -115.51
C VAL A 705 43.84 -12.79 -114.33
N GLN A 706 42.67 -12.70 -113.70
CA GLN A 706 42.46 -11.98 -112.45
C GLN A 706 41.76 -12.92 -111.46
N VAL A 707 42.26 -13.02 -110.23
CA VAL A 707 41.54 -13.71 -109.14
C VAL A 707 40.38 -12.82 -108.72
N LYS A 708 39.16 -13.35 -108.68
CA LYS A 708 38.03 -12.61 -108.12
C LYS A 708 38.16 -12.55 -106.60
N ALA A 709 37.64 -11.48 -105.99
CA ALA A 709 37.83 -11.22 -104.58
C ALA A 709 37.42 -12.42 -103.71
N ASP A 710 38.42 -12.92 -102.98
CA ASP A 710 38.38 -13.87 -101.88
C ASP A 710 37.58 -15.18 -102.08
N PRO A 711 38.18 -16.20 -102.71
CA PRO A 711 37.55 -17.49 -102.94
C PRO A 711 37.32 -18.33 -101.67
N VAL A 712 37.84 -17.93 -100.49
CA VAL A 712 37.64 -18.64 -99.22
C VAL A 712 36.73 -17.90 -98.23
N ALA A 713 36.49 -16.59 -98.41
CA ALA A 713 35.63 -15.79 -97.55
C ALA A 713 34.21 -16.36 -97.33
N ALA A 714 33.63 -17.02 -98.34
CA ALA A 714 32.32 -17.64 -98.20
C ALA A 714 32.30 -18.76 -97.14
N VAL A 715 33.38 -19.54 -97.04
CA VAL A 715 33.52 -20.62 -96.05
C VAL A 715 33.84 -20.06 -94.66
N GLN A 716 34.67 -19.01 -94.57
CA GLN A 716 34.92 -18.31 -93.30
C GLN A 716 33.63 -17.71 -92.73
N GLN A 717 32.82 -17.06 -93.57
CA GLN A 717 31.53 -16.53 -93.15
C GLN A 717 30.51 -17.63 -92.80
N GLU A 718 30.55 -18.78 -93.48
CA GLU A 718 29.72 -19.94 -93.12
C GLU A 718 30.13 -20.54 -91.76
N LEU A 719 31.43 -20.57 -91.45
CA LEU A 719 31.99 -21.00 -90.17
C LEU A 719 31.58 -20.07 -89.02
N GLU A 720 31.66 -18.75 -89.21
CA GLU A 720 31.18 -17.76 -88.24
C GLU A 720 29.66 -17.87 -88.02
N ASN A 721 28.86 -17.91 -89.09
CA ASN A 721 27.40 -18.05 -88.98
C ASN A 721 26.99 -19.36 -88.28
N HIS A 722 27.71 -20.46 -88.51
CA HIS A 722 27.40 -21.73 -87.87
C HIS A 722 27.68 -21.67 -86.36
N ARG A 723 28.80 -21.06 -85.97
CA ARG A 723 29.12 -20.77 -84.57
C ARG A 723 28.03 -19.91 -83.91
N ASP A 724 27.66 -18.79 -84.52
CA ASP A 724 26.63 -17.89 -83.99
C ASP A 724 25.27 -18.59 -83.88
N THR A 725 24.91 -19.44 -84.83
CA THR A 725 23.66 -20.23 -84.80
C THR A 725 23.64 -21.21 -83.63
N LEU A 726 24.75 -21.90 -83.36
CA LEU A 726 24.85 -22.84 -82.24
C LEU A 726 24.77 -22.11 -80.90
N ILE A 727 25.42 -20.95 -80.76
CA ILE A 727 25.33 -20.11 -79.56
C ILE A 727 23.90 -19.59 -79.35
N GLN A 728 23.24 -19.09 -80.39
CA GLN A 728 21.86 -18.61 -80.30
C GLN A 728 20.87 -19.73 -79.97
N ASN A 729 21.05 -20.94 -80.49
CA ASN A 729 20.21 -22.08 -80.09
C ASN A 729 20.37 -22.44 -78.60
N LEU A 730 21.59 -22.34 -78.06
CA LEU A 730 21.83 -22.54 -76.62
C LEU A 730 21.20 -21.42 -75.78
N LEU A 731 21.27 -20.16 -76.23
CA LEU A 731 20.62 -19.00 -75.60
C LEU A 731 19.10 -19.12 -75.59
N ASP A 732 18.47 -19.40 -76.74
CA ASP A 732 17.03 -19.61 -76.85
C ASP A 732 16.56 -20.77 -75.96
N SER A 733 17.38 -21.82 -75.84
CA SER A 733 17.08 -22.94 -74.95
C SER A 733 17.24 -22.57 -73.48
N LEU A 734 18.27 -21.81 -73.12
CA LEU A 734 18.46 -21.34 -71.75
C LEU A 734 17.29 -20.44 -71.36
N GLU A 735 16.94 -19.47 -72.22
CA GLU A 735 15.78 -18.59 -72.10
C GLU A 735 14.50 -19.40 -71.95
N GLU A 736 14.26 -20.45 -72.76
CA GLU A 736 13.09 -21.32 -72.62
C GLU A 736 13.02 -21.99 -71.24
N TYR A 737 14.13 -22.44 -70.66
CA TYR A 737 14.13 -23.08 -69.35
C TYR A 737 14.00 -22.08 -68.19
N ILE A 738 14.60 -20.89 -68.29
CA ILE A 738 14.52 -19.85 -67.25
C ILE A 738 13.27 -18.95 -67.36
N GLU A 739 12.58 -18.92 -68.51
CA GLU A 739 11.26 -18.29 -68.70
C GLU A 739 10.10 -19.25 -68.42
N ARG A 740 10.35 -20.55 -68.42
CA ARG A 740 9.38 -21.59 -68.01
C ARG A 740 9.14 -21.78 -66.51
N PRO A 741 9.79 -21.15 -65.52
CA PRO A 741 9.46 -21.38 -64.13
C PRO A 741 8.16 -20.65 -63.79
N THR A 742 7.05 -21.30 -64.11
CA THR A 742 5.81 -21.20 -63.34
C THR A 742 5.70 -22.40 -62.42
N THR A 743 6.77 -22.80 -61.75
CA THR A 743 6.62 -23.77 -60.66
C THR A 743 6.18 -22.97 -59.43
N SER A 744 4.86 -22.83 -59.25
CA SER A 744 4.39 -22.52 -57.90
C SER A 744 4.92 -23.60 -56.96
N LEU A 745 5.16 -23.26 -55.70
CA LEU A 745 5.67 -24.23 -54.73
C LEU A 745 4.76 -25.47 -54.62
N SER A 746 3.48 -25.31 -54.95
CA SER A 746 2.53 -26.41 -55.11
C SER A 746 2.90 -27.40 -56.21
N GLU A 747 3.44 -26.96 -57.36
CA GLU A 747 3.88 -27.88 -58.42
C GLU A 747 5.18 -28.61 -58.06
N ILE A 748 6.09 -27.95 -57.32
CA ILE A 748 7.30 -28.59 -56.77
C ILE A 748 6.91 -29.62 -55.69
N VAL A 749 5.96 -29.26 -54.82
CA VAL A 749 5.38 -30.15 -53.81
C VAL A 749 4.63 -31.32 -54.43
N ASP A 750 3.78 -31.09 -55.44
CA ASP A 750 3.05 -32.15 -56.16
C ASP A 750 4.02 -33.15 -56.82
N ARG A 751 5.15 -32.67 -57.37
CA ARG A 751 6.21 -33.53 -57.91
C ARG A 751 6.93 -34.31 -56.82
N ALA A 752 7.26 -33.67 -55.69
CA ALA A 752 7.86 -34.32 -54.54
C ALA A 752 6.94 -35.43 -53.97
N GLU A 753 5.64 -35.18 -53.85
CA GLU A 753 4.64 -36.18 -53.41
C GLU A 753 4.49 -37.35 -54.41
N SER A 754 4.62 -37.07 -55.71
CA SER A 754 4.48 -38.08 -56.77
C SER A 754 5.65 -39.07 -56.87
N GLY A 755 6.75 -38.82 -56.14
CA GLY A 755 7.92 -39.69 -56.09
C GLY A 755 8.80 -39.65 -57.35
N ASP A 756 8.60 -38.65 -58.22
CA ASP A 756 9.43 -38.42 -59.42
C ASP A 756 10.73 -37.63 -59.09
N PHE A 757 10.96 -37.38 -57.81
CA PHE A 757 12.00 -36.52 -57.27
C PHE A 757 13.12 -37.34 -56.62
N ARG A 758 14.36 -36.83 -56.60
CA ARG A 758 15.42 -37.30 -55.68
C ARG A 758 15.17 -36.83 -54.23
N ALA A 759 13.92 -36.88 -53.76
CA ALA A 759 13.56 -36.49 -52.39
C ALA A 759 14.18 -37.40 -51.32
N GLU A 760 14.68 -38.59 -51.70
CA GLU A 760 15.40 -39.50 -50.80
C GLU A 760 16.73 -38.92 -50.27
N ASP A 761 17.26 -37.86 -50.90
CA ASP A 761 18.49 -37.16 -50.47
C ASP A 761 18.22 -35.88 -49.64
N LEU A 762 16.97 -35.42 -49.53
CA LEU A 762 16.61 -34.26 -48.69
C LEU A 762 16.32 -34.73 -47.24
N ASP A 763 17.11 -34.24 -46.29
CA ASP A 763 16.97 -34.55 -44.85
C ASP A 763 15.82 -33.74 -44.21
N LEU A 764 14.58 -33.96 -44.70
CA LEU A 764 13.37 -33.30 -44.20
C LEU A 764 12.86 -33.97 -42.92
N ASP A 765 12.56 -33.17 -41.90
CA ASP A 765 12.00 -33.67 -40.64
C ASP A 765 10.51 -34.06 -40.75
N ASP A 766 9.98 -34.72 -39.71
CA ASP A 766 8.59 -35.17 -39.68
C ASP A 766 7.56 -34.01 -39.74
N ALA A 767 7.95 -32.80 -39.31
CA ALA A 767 7.09 -31.62 -39.32
C ALA A 767 7.00 -31.01 -40.73
N ASP A 768 8.12 -30.95 -41.44
CA ASP A 768 8.19 -30.53 -42.84
C ASP A 768 7.43 -31.49 -43.74
N ARG A 769 7.59 -32.80 -43.52
CA ARG A 769 6.80 -33.83 -44.23
C ARG A 769 5.31 -33.69 -43.98
N GLY A 770 4.91 -33.46 -42.73
CA GLY A 770 3.51 -33.26 -42.37
C GLY A 770 2.88 -32.02 -43.01
N ARG A 771 3.63 -30.92 -43.16
CA ARG A 771 3.18 -29.69 -43.84
C ARG A 771 2.96 -29.89 -45.34
N ILE A 772 3.86 -30.65 -45.97
CA ILE A 772 3.75 -31.06 -47.37
C ILE A 772 2.49 -31.93 -47.56
N GLU A 773 2.37 -33.03 -46.81
CA GLU A 773 1.27 -34.01 -46.94
C GLU A 773 -0.14 -33.43 -46.66
N LEU A 774 -0.24 -32.39 -45.82
CA LEU A 774 -1.52 -31.76 -45.46
C LEU A 774 -1.95 -30.66 -46.43
N ASN A 775 -1.14 -30.33 -47.45
CA ASN A 775 -1.38 -29.19 -48.34
C ASN A 775 -1.55 -27.86 -47.58
N ASP A 776 -0.98 -27.75 -46.37
CA ASP A 776 -1.03 -26.55 -45.51
C ASP A 776 -0.11 -25.43 -46.01
N VAL A 777 0.42 -25.59 -47.22
CA VAL A 777 1.34 -24.68 -47.91
C VAL A 777 0.60 -23.64 -48.79
N GLU A 778 -0.73 -23.50 -48.63
CA GLU A 778 -1.64 -22.63 -49.41
C GLU A 778 -1.21 -21.14 -49.51
N ASN A 779 -0.26 -20.66 -48.70
CA ASN A 779 0.20 -19.26 -48.69
C ASN A 779 1.34 -18.95 -49.69
N LEU A 780 1.84 -19.91 -50.46
CA LEU A 780 2.95 -19.71 -51.39
C LEU A 780 2.46 -19.32 -52.78
N THR A 781 2.10 -18.05 -52.94
CA THR A 781 1.89 -17.42 -54.25
C THR A 781 3.18 -17.47 -55.08
N ALA A 782 3.05 -17.71 -56.39
CA ALA A 782 4.14 -17.62 -57.36
C ALA A 782 4.97 -16.34 -57.14
N LEU A 783 6.24 -16.51 -56.74
CA LEU A 783 7.19 -15.42 -56.65
C LEU A 783 7.67 -15.09 -58.07
N PRO A 784 7.77 -13.81 -58.44
CA PRO A 784 8.28 -13.45 -59.76
C PRO A 784 9.76 -13.87 -59.86
N ALA A 785 10.14 -14.51 -60.96
CA ALA A 785 11.53 -14.75 -61.26
C ALA A 785 12.29 -13.40 -61.29
N LEU A 786 13.41 -13.34 -60.56
CA LEU A 786 14.32 -12.21 -60.58
C LEU A 786 15.27 -12.49 -61.74
N GLY A 787 14.79 -12.29 -62.97
CA GLY A 787 15.44 -12.82 -64.18
C GLY A 787 16.93 -12.50 -64.25
N ALA A 788 17.75 -13.53 -64.48
CA ALA A 788 19.11 -13.38 -64.97
C ALA A 788 19.07 -12.97 -66.45
N ASP A 789 20.06 -12.18 -66.88
CA ASP A 789 20.17 -11.74 -68.27
C ASP A 789 20.84 -12.84 -69.12
N PRO A 790 20.14 -13.49 -70.08
CA PRO A 790 20.75 -14.48 -70.96
C PRO A 790 21.96 -13.93 -71.74
N TYR A 791 22.05 -12.61 -71.93
CA TYR A 791 23.18 -11.99 -72.62
C TYR A 791 24.49 -12.07 -71.82
N ASP A 792 24.45 -12.22 -70.50
CA ASP A 792 25.66 -12.51 -69.69
C ASP A 792 26.19 -13.92 -69.98
N PHE A 793 25.31 -14.90 -70.30
CA PHE A 793 25.73 -16.23 -70.74
C PHE A 793 26.46 -16.19 -72.09
N GLU A 794 26.00 -15.38 -73.06
CA GLU A 794 26.70 -15.20 -74.34
C GLU A 794 28.12 -14.66 -74.10
N SER A 795 28.25 -13.63 -73.26
CA SER A 795 29.55 -13.02 -72.93
C SER A 795 30.47 -13.98 -72.15
N ALA A 796 29.92 -14.73 -71.19
CA ALA A 796 30.67 -15.71 -70.40
C ALA A 796 31.12 -16.90 -71.26
N LEU A 797 30.23 -17.40 -72.12
CA LEU A 797 30.52 -18.47 -73.07
C LEU A 797 31.55 -18.01 -74.10
N ASP A 798 31.42 -16.81 -74.67
CA ASP A 798 32.39 -16.27 -75.63
C ASP A 798 33.77 -16.07 -74.98
N SER A 799 33.82 -15.54 -73.76
CA SER A 799 35.06 -15.37 -73.00
C SER A 799 35.71 -16.72 -72.67
N ALA A 800 34.93 -17.70 -72.20
CA ALA A 800 35.43 -19.02 -71.86
C ALA A 800 35.88 -19.81 -73.11
N LEU A 801 35.20 -19.64 -74.24
CA LEU A 801 35.61 -20.19 -75.53
C LEU A 801 36.92 -19.56 -76.05
N HIS A 802 37.12 -18.25 -75.86
CA HIS A 802 38.34 -17.53 -76.26
C HIS A 802 39.57 -17.90 -75.41
N GLU A 803 39.38 -18.24 -74.13
CA GLU A 803 40.48 -18.61 -73.21
C GLU A 803 40.79 -20.12 -73.19
N SER A 804 40.02 -20.95 -73.91
CA SER A 804 40.17 -22.40 -73.90
C SER A 804 41.13 -22.92 -74.99
N ASP A 805 42.17 -23.67 -74.60
CA ASP A 805 42.88 -24.60 -75.51
C ASP A 805 42.01 -25.86 -75.71
N ALA A 806 42.25 -26.64 -76.77
CA ALA A 806 41.48 -27.86 -77.13
C ALA A 806 41.35 -28.93 -76.01
N THR A 807 42.09 -28.83 -74.91
CA THR A 807 41.95 -29.72 -73.74
C THR A 807 40.97 -29.19 -72.69
N ARG A 808 40.67 -27.89 -72.68
CA ARG A 808 39.77 -27.22 -71.73
C ARG A 808 38.32 -27.17 -72.24
N SER A 809 38.11 -27.32 -73.55
CA SER A 809 36.77 -27.31 -74.16
C SER A 809 35.86 -28.47 -73.73
N GLN A 810 36.41 -29.58 -73.22
CA GLN A 810 35.63 -30.75 -72.75
C GLN A 810 35.08 -30.61 -71.32
N SER A 811 35.63 -29.74 -70.46
CA SER A 811 35.07 -29.43 -69.13
C SER A 811 34.20 -28.18 -69.13
N LEU A 812 34.16 -27.44 -70.25
CA LEU A 812 33.57 -26.12 -70.37
C LEU A 812 32.11 -26.04 -69.89
N ILE A 813 31.26 -26.99 -70.30
CA ILE A 813 29.85 -27.00 -69.88
C ILE A 813 29.71 -27.35 -68.41
N HIS A 814 30.47 -28.31 -67.92
CA HIS A 814 30.48 -28.66 -66.50
C HIS A 814 30.89 -27.46 -65.63
N ASP A 815 31.91 -26.71 -66.05
CA ASP A 815 32.37 -25.50 -65.35
C ASP A 815 31.31 -24.37 -65.39
N LEU A 816 30.47 -24.32 -66.42
CA LEU A 816 29.36 -23.36 -66.58
C LEU A 816 28.09 -23.73 -65.80
N THR A 817 27.86 -25.02 -65.57
CA THR A 817 26.66 -25.59 -64.93
C THR A 817 26.88 -26.01 -63.47
N GLU A 818 28.13 -26.12 -63.02
CA GLU A 818 28.48 -26.38 -61.62
C GLU A 818 28.58 -25.08 -60.81
N GLU A 819 28.19 -25.14 -59.54
CA GLU A 819 28.36 -24.03 -58.59
C GLU A 819 29.85 -23.71 -58.39
N SER A 820 30.27 -22.48 -58.68
CA SER A 820 31.67 -22.05 -58.60
C SER A 820 31.78 -20.64 -57.99
N GLU A 821 32.87 -20.38 -57.25
CA GLU A 821 33.20 -19.03 -56.73
C GLU A 821 33.90 -18.14 -57.77
N ASP A 822 34.45 -18.73 -58.83
CA ASP A 822 35.03 -17.99 -59.97
C ASP A 822 33.89 -17.68 -60.97
N ASP A 823 33.89 -16.50 -61.63
CA ASP A 823 32.87 -15.96 -62.58
C ASP A 823 32.65 -16.82 -63.86
N THR A 824 32.68 -18.15 -63.74
CA THR A 824 32.66 -19.13 -64.83
C THR A 824 31.37 -19.96 -64.87
N ASN A 825 30.43 -19.77 -63.93
CA ASN A 825 29.20 -20.55 -63.71
C ASN A 825 27.92 -19.88 -64.23
N ALA A 826 28.00 -19.14 -65.34
CA ALA A 826 26.91 -18.31 -65.83
C ALA A 826 25.58 -19.06 -66.10
N VAL A 827 25.61 -20.36 -66.41
CA VAL A 827 24.38 -21.17 -66.56
C VAL A 827 23.79 -21.48 -65.20
N TYR A 828 24.60 -21.94 -64.25
CA TYR A 828 24.14 -22.16 -62.88
C TYR A 828 23.51 -20.89 -62.30
N ASP A 829 24.16 -19.74 -62.46
CA ASP A 829 23.66 -18.46 -61.96
C ASP A 829 22.32 -18.07 -62.60
N ALA A 830 22.16 -18.32 -63.91
CA ALA A 830 20.90 -18.04 -64.60
C ALA A 830 19.75 -18.91 -64.09
N PHE A 831 20.00 -20.21 -63.85
CA PHE A 831 19.01 -21.09 -63.26
C PHE A 831 18.79 -20.79 -61.76
N TYR A 832 19.83 -20.45 -60.99
CA TYR A 832 19.72 -20.06 -59.59
C TYR A 832 18.84 -18.82 -59.42
N ALA A 833 19.07 -17.78 -60.24
CA ALA A 833 18.28 -16.55 -60.26
C ALA A 833 16.79 -16.79 -60.61
N ALA A 834 16.53 -17.78 -61.46
CA ALA A 834 15.18 -18.13 -61.90
C ALA A 834 14.43 -19.02 -60.88
N TYR A 835 15.12 -19.98 -60.25
CA TYR A 835 14.50 -21.02 -59.42
C TYR A 835 14.65 -20.76 -57.91
N VAL A 836 15.84 -20.40 -57.43
CA VAL A 836 16.19 -20.36 -56.00
C VAL A 836 16.15 -18.95 -55.43
N GLU A 837 16.71 -17.97 -56.14
CA GLU A 837 16.84 -16.58 -55.67
C GLU A 837 15.51 -15.92 -55.26
N PRO A 838 14.36 -16.14 -55.94
CA PRO A 838 13.09 -15.59 -55.50
C PRO A 838 12.71 -16.00 -54.07
N PHE A 839 12.98 -17.26 -53.69
CA PHE A 839 12.73 -17.77 -52.34
C PHE A 839 13.76 -17.24 -51.34
N ALA A 840 15.04 -17.20 -51.70
CA ALA A 840 16.09 -16.64 -50.85
C ALA A 840 15.84 -15.14 -50.53
N ALA A 841 15.48 -14.34 -51.52
CA ALA A 841 15.14 -12.92 -51.35
C ALA A 841 13.86 -12.72 -50.52
N ALA A 842 12.85 -13.57 -50.69
CA ALA A 842 11.63 -13.55 -49.89
C ALA A 842 11.90 -13.92 -48.42
N ARG A 843 12.77 -14.91 -48.18
CA ARG A 843 13.26 -15.30 -46.86
C ARG A 843 14.01 -14.17 -46.17
N GLU A 844 14.95 -13.51 -46.85
CA GLU A 844 15.69 -12.36 -46.32
C GLU A 844 14.75 -11.19 -45.97
N ASN A 845 13.77 -10.89 -46.85
CA ASN A 845 12.76 -9.87 -46.58
C ASN A 845 11.89 -10.23 -45.36
N ALA A 846 11.47 -11.49 -45.25
CA ALA A 846 10.73 -11.99 -44.11
C ALA A 846 11.54 -11.88 -42.81
N GLU A 847 12.84 -12.22 -42.85
CA GLU A 847 13.77 -12.09 -41.73
C GLU A 847 13.95 -10.63 -41.29
N ALA A 848 14.15 -9.70 -42.23
CA ALA A 848 14.24 -8.27 -41.94
C ALA A 848 12.93 -7.72 -41.33
N LYS A 849 11.77 -8.19 -41.80
CA LYS A 849 10.46 -7.86 -41.20
C LYS A 849 10.30 -8.46 -39.81
N LEU A 850 10.75 -9.70 -39.61
CA LEU A 850 10.71 -10.39 -38.33
C LEU A 850 11.53 -9.63 -37.28
N GLU A 851 12.74 -9.18 -37.64
CA GLU A 851 13.58 -8.40 -36.73
C GLU A 851 12.95 -7.06 -36.36
N ARG A 852 12.39 -6.33 -37.33
CA ARG A 852 11.64 -5.09 -37.03
C ARG A 852 10.45 -5.35 -36.10
N GLN A 853 9.72 -6.45 -36.32
CA GLN A 853 8.58 -6.81 -35.47
C GLN A 853 9.01 -7.28 -34.08
N ARG A 854 10.21 -7.87 -33.93
CA ARG A 854 10.80 -8.12 -32.60
C ARG A 854 11.00 -6.80 -31.88
N THR A 855 11.68 -5.83 -32.48
CA THR A 855 11.85 -4.51 -31.85
C THR A 855 10.53 -3.89 -31.39
N VAL A 856 9.46 -4.00 -32.18
CA VAL A 856 8.10 -3.54 -31.78
C VAL A 856 7.57 -4.32 -30.56
N ARG A 857 7.70 -5.65 -30.56
CA ARG A 857 7.31 -6.52 -29.44
C ARG A 857 8.12 -6.23 -28.18
N ASP A 858 9.44 -6.05 -28.31
CA ASP A 858 10.35 -5.73 -27.21
C ASP A 858 9.96 -4.39 -26.56
N LYS A 859 9.71 -3.36 -27.39
CA LYS A 859 9.24 -2.04 -26.93
C LYS A 859 7.94 -2.13 -26.13
N TYR A 860 6.89 -2.73 -26.69
CA TYR A 860 5.61 -2.83 -25.97
C TYR A 860 5.65 -3.80 -24.78
N SER A 861 6.55 -4.77 -24.78
CA SER A 861 6.79 -5.62 -23.61
C SER A 861 7.46 -4.84 -22.47
N ALA A 862 8.43 -3.98 -22.78
CA ALA A 862 9.05 -3.10 -21.79
C ALA A 862 8.02 -2.10 -21.23
N LEU A 863 7.19 -1.52 -22.09
CA LEU A 863 6.10 -0.63 -21.66
C LEU A 863 5.02 -1.34 -20.81
N ASP A 864 4.70 -2.62 -21.08
CA ASP A 864 3.82 -3.40 -20.20
C ASP A 864 4.46 -3.62 -18.81
N GLY A 865 5.79 -3.76 -18.75
CA GLY A 865 6.57 -3.82 -17.50
C GLY A 865 6.44 -2.52 -16.70
N VAL A 866 6.71 -1.38 -17.33
CA VAL A 866 6.55 -0.03 -16.73
C VAL A 866 5.12 0.13 -16.16
N LEU A 867 4.10 -0.19 -16.95
CA LEU A 867 2.70 -0.13 -16.51
C LEU A 867 2.38 -1.12 -15.39
N GLU A 868 3.01 -2.29 -15.37
CA GLU A 868 2.85 -3.24 -14.26
C GLU A 868 3.41 -2.69 -12.95
N THR A 869 4.60 -2.09 -12.98
CA THR A 869 5.22 -1.44 -11.81
C THR A 869 4.38 -0.23 -11.36
N GLY A 870 3.91 0.60 -12.29
CA GLY A 870 3.01 1.73 -11.97
C GLY A 870 1.68 1.32 -11.35
N ILE A 871 1.07 0.21 -11.80
CA ILE A 871 -0.15 -0.35 -11.18
C ILE A 871 0.13 -0.86 -9.76
N LYS A 872 1.30 -1.46 -9.51
CA LYS A 872 1.70 -1.86 -8.15
C LYS A 872 1.86 -0.64 -7.26
N LEU A 873 2.54 0.40 -7.75
CA LEU A 873 2.72 1.67 -7.04
C LEU A 873 1.39 2.32 -6.68
N THR A 874 0.46 2.42 -7.63
CA THR A 874 -0.89 2.97 -7.40
C THR A 874 -1.62 2.27 -6.25
N LYS A 875 -1.51 0.94 -6.16
CA LYS A 875 -2.15 0.19 -5.06
C LYS A 875 -1.51 0.49 -3.72
N LEU A 876 -0.18 0.58 -3.67
CA LEU A 876 0.51 0.95 -2.43
C LEU A 876 0.11 2.36 -2.00
N TYR A 877 -0.03 3.30 -2.94
CA TYR A 877 -0.54 4.64 -2.65
C TYR A 877 -2.01 4.67 -2.21
N GLU A 878 -2.88 3.77 -2.72
CA GLU A 878 -4.29 3.66 -2.28
C GLU A 878 -4.43 3.13 -0.84
N ASP A 879 -3.50 2.28 -0.40
CA ASP A 879 -3.53 1.62 0.91
C ASP A 879 -2.61 2.30 1.94
N ARG A 880 -1.92 3.39 1.58
CA ARG A 880 -0.90 4.05 2.42
C ARG A 880 -1.53 4.82 3.58
N MET A 881 -0.79 4.88 4.69
CA MET A 881 -1.03 5.87 5.73
C MET A 881 -0.70 7.30 5.24
N GLU A 882 -1.62 8.23 5.41
CA GLU A 882 -1.40 9.67 5.18
C GLU A 882 -0.94 10.34 6.49
N PRO A 883 -0.29 11.53 6.43
CA PRO A 883 0.11 12.25 7.64
C PRO A 883 -1.06 12.46 8.63
N ASP A 884 -2.26 12.73 8.10
CA ASP A 884 -3.49 12.94 8.89
C ASP A 884 -3.97 11.67 9.64
N ASP A 885 -3.54 10.48 9.20
CA ASP A 885 -3.83 9.22 9.88
C ASP A 885 -2.94 9.00 11.12
N ILE A 886 -1.84 9.75 11.25
CA ILE A 886 -1.02 9.75 12.46
C ILE A 886 -1.78 10.59 13.51
N PRO A 887 -2.37 9.95 14.53
CA PRO A 887 -3.21 10.65 15.48
C PRO A 887 -2.40 11.69 16.22
N GLU A 888 -2.82 12.94 16.10
CA GLU A 888 -2.28 13.98 16.97
C GLU A 888 -2.92 13.86 18.36
N SER A 889 -2.10 13.63 19.37
CA SER A 889 -2.32 13.96 20.78
C SER A 889 -2.50 15.47 20.91
N THR A 890 -3.60 15.97 20.36
CA THR A 890 -3.94 17.38 20.42
C THR A 890 -4.00 17.76 21.90
N GLU A 891 -3.12 18.68 22.33
CA GLU A 891 -3.25 19.35 23.63
C GLU A 891 -4.61 20.04 23.65
N GLY A 892 -5.64 19.32 24.09
CA GLY A 892 -7.03 19.77 24.13
C GLY A 892 -8.11 18.86 23.54
N SER A 893 -7.81 17.70 22.92
CA SER A 893 -8.85 16.80 22.37
C SER A 893 -9.27 15.65 23.29
N VAL A 894 -8.40 15.21 24.21
CA VAL A 894 -8.90 14.56 25.43
C VAL A 894 -9.41 15.69 26.29
N GLU A 895 -10.73 15.90 26.29
CA GLU A 895 -11.39 16.93 27.10
C GLU A 895 -10.78 16.87 28.51
N SER A 896 -10.02 17.90 28.89
CA SER A 896 -9.52 18.02 30.26
C SER A 896 -10.73 18.23 31.15
N GLY A 897 -11.26 17.12 31.66
CA GLY A 897 -12.42 17.13 32.52
C GLY A 897 -12.16 17.92 33.80
N PRO A 898 -13.24 18.28 34.51
CA PRO A 898 -13.18 19.01 35.78
C PRO A 898 -12.45 18.25 36.89
N TYR A 899 -12.29 16.93 36.75
CA TYR A 899 -11.68 16.03 37.73
C TYR A 899 -10.34 15.43 37.30
N VAL A 900 -10.18 15.11 36.01
CA VAL A 900 -8.96 14.54 35.43
C VAL A 900 -8.40 15.52 34.40
N LYS A 901 -7.19 16.02 34.65
CA LYS A 901 -6.50 16.97 33.78
C LYS A 901 -5.37 16.28 33.03
N MET A 902 -5.57 16.07 31.74
CA MET A 902 -4.53 15.57 30.86
C MET A 902 -3.43 16.63 30.66
N LYS A 903 -2.18 16.19 30.74
CA LYS A 903 -1.00 17.02 30.56
C LYS A 903 0.06 16.32 29.76
N SER A 904 0.85 17.16 29.12
CA SER A 904 2.01 16.76 28.34
C SER A 904 3.27 17.11 29.10
N ALA A 905 4.23 16.19 29.14
CA ALA A 905 5.54 16.46 29.69
C ALA A 905 6.30 17.46 28.78
N GLN A 906 7.21 18.24 29.34
CA GLN A 906 8.14 19.09 28.57
C GLN A 906 9.11 18.23 27.76
N ASP A 907 9.65 17.16 28.38
CA ASP A 907 10.45 16.14 27.70
C ASP A 907 9.61 14.88 27.55
N ARG A 908 8.84 14.84 26.45
CA ARG A 908 7.98 13.70 26.12
C ARG A 908 8.77 12.45 25.75
N GLY A 909 9.99 12.61 25.26
CA GLY A 909 10.94 11.51 25.04
C GLY A 909 11.31 10.79 26.33
N ALA A 910 11.35 11.48 27.47
CA ALA A 910 11.59 10.88 28.78
C ALA A 910 10.49 9.89 29.21
N LEU A 911 9.27 10.00 28.66
CA LEU A 911 8.17 9.07 28.91
C LEU A 911 8.35 7.75 28.16
N LEU A 912 9.06 7.77 27.03
CA LEU A 912 9.25 6.62 26.16
C LEU A 912 10.23 5.62 26.76
N GLY A 913 9.82 4.34 26.78
CA GLY A 913 10.64 3.25 27.32
C GLY A 913 10.77 3.22 28.84
N ARG A 914 9.99 4.04 29.55
CA ARG A 914 9.87 4.04 31.01
C ARG A 914 8.50 3.50 31.43
N PRO A 915 8.40 2.73 32.53
CA PRO A 915 7.15 2.14 32.97
C PRO A 915 6.23 3.12 33.69
N ASP A 916 6.78 4.17 34.32
CA ASP A 916 6.01 5.13 35.11
C ASP A 916 6.72 6.49 35.31
N ILE A 917 5.98 7.39 35.96
CA ILE A 917 6.35 8.76 36.30
C ILE A 917 7.62 8.88 37.15
N ASP A 918 7.94 7.89 37.99
CA ASP A 918 9.14 7.90 38.83
C ASP A 918 10.37 7.55 38.01
N GLU A 919 10.31 6.48 37.21
CA GLU A 919 11.41 6.08 36.33
C GLU A 919 11.69 7.08 35.21
N ALA A 920 10.67 7.83 34.78
CA ALA A 920 10.81 8.96 33.85
C ALA A 920 11.41 10.21 34.51
N GLY A 921 11.54 10.25 35.84
CA GLY A 921 12.11 11.39 36.56
C GLY A 921 11.28 12.66 36.48
N LEU A 922 9.96 12.56 36.19
CA LEU A 922 9.11 13.72 35.95
C LEU A 922 8.99 14.64 37.17
N TRP A 923 9.21 14.14 38.37
CA TRP A 923 9.24 15.01 39.54
C TRP A 923 10.30 16.11 39.43
N ASP A 924 11.48 15.80 38.87
CA ASP A 924 12.58 16.75 38.77
C ASP A 924 12.46 17.65 37.54
N THR A 925 11.97 17.13 36.42
CA THR A 925 11.78 17.89 35.17
C THR A 925 10.51 18.75 35.21
N GLU A 926 9.39 18.22 35.75
CA GLU A 926 8.06 18.84 35.74
C GLU A 926 7.66 19.46 37.10
N GLN A 927 8.60 19.63 38.04
CA GLN A 927 8.33 20.06 39.41
C GLN A 927 7.43 21.31 39.50
N SER A 928 7.65 22.27 38.61
CA SER A 928 6.90 23.54 38.59
C SER A 928 5.43 23.34 38.26
N TYR A 929 5.12 22.45 37.31
CA TYR A 929 3.74 22.14 36.92
C TYR A 929 3.03 21.32 37.98
N ILE A 930 3.67 20.26 38.49
CA ILE A 930 3.09 19.42 39.55
C ILE A 930 2.76 20.27 40.78
N ARG A 931 3.66 21.18 41.18
CA ARG A 931 3.40 22.13 42.28
C ARG A 931 2.24 23.08 41.98
N THR A 932 2.20 23.64 40.77
CA THR A 932 1.11 24.55 40.36
C THR A 932 -0.23 23.84 40.37
N TYR A 933 -0.29 22.61 39.84
CA TYR A 933 -1.48 21.79 39.88
C TYR A 933 -1.96 21.54 41.32
N ILE A 934 -1.09 21.04 42.20
CA ILE A 934 -1.47 20.77 43.60
C ILE A 934 -1.92 22.06 44.31
N ARG A 935 -1.28 23.19 43.99
CA ARG A 935 -1.70 24.51 44.47
C ARG A 935 -3.11 24.85 43.98
N ASP A 936 -3.42 24.63 42.71
CA ASP A 936 -4.76 24.88 42.16
C ASP A 936 -5.82 24.04 42.88
N VAL A 937 -5.53 22.76 43.22
CA VAL A 937 -6.43 21.93 44.03
C VAL A 937 -6.67 22.54 45.41
N ALA A 938 -5.62 23.04 46.06
CA ALA A 938 -5.76 23.73 47.34
C ALA A 938 -6.59 25.02 47.22
N GLU A 939 -6.46 25.75 46.12
CA GLU A 939 -7.28 26.93 45.84
C GLU A 939 -8.76 26.59 45.57
N LEU A 940 -9.07 25.42 44.97
CA LEU A 940 -10.46 24.94 44.81
C LEU A 940 -11.15 24.77 46.15
N VAL A 941 -10.43 24.26 47.15
CA VAL A 941 -10.88 24.10 48.54
C VAL A 941 -11.04 25.49 49.20
N ASP A 942 -10.04 26.37 49.07
CA ASP A 942 -10.04 27.70 49.68
C ASP A 942 -11.18 28.61 49.17
N ARG A 943 -11.48 28.57 47.87
CA ARG A 943 -12.49 29.45 47.23
C ARG A 943 -13.94 29.00 47.44
N GLN A 944 -14.19 27.86 48.10
CA GLN A 944 -15.53 27.27 48.25
C GLN A 944 -16.24 27.06 46.90
N SER A 945 -15.52 26.44 45.97
CA SER A 945 -16.00 26.09 44.63
C SER A 945 -17.13 25.04 44.68
N GLU A 946 -17.68 24.64 43.53
CA GLU A 946 -18.66 23.55 43.46
C GLU A 946 -18.06 22.20 43.91
N TYR A 947 -16.73 22.07 43.88
CA TYR A 947 -15.98 20.93 44.42
C TYR A 947 -16.00 20.88 45.96
N LEU A 948 -16.11 22.03 46.64
CA LEU A 948 -16.31 22.11 48.08
C LEU A 948 -17.54 22.98 48.37
N PRO A 949 -18.76 22.41 48.29
CA PRO A 949 -20.01 23.15 48.33
C PRO A 949 -20.40 23.57 49.76
N LEU A 950 -19.47 24.15 50.51
CA LEU A 950 -19.73 24.76 51.81
C LEU A 950 -20.41 26.12 51.65
N ALA A 951 -21.32 26.46 52.55
CA ALA A 951 -21.94 27.77 52.61
C ALA A 951 -21.03 28.78 53.32
N HIS A 952 -20.28 28.35 54.33
CA HIS A 952 -19.36 29.17 55.13
C HIS A 952 -18.05 28.41 55.35
N SER A 953 -16.92 29.04 55.02
CA SER A 953 -15.58 28.45 55.21
C SER A 953 -15.10 28.66 56.63
N SER A 954 -15.49 29.79 57.23
CA SER A 954 -15.30 30.09 58.65
C SER A 954 -16.65 30.42 59.29
N ILE A 955 -17.02 29.71 60.35
CA ILE A 955 -18.11 30.11 61.24
C ILE A 955 -17.44 30.78 62.44
N SER A 956 -17.66 32.08 62.62
CA SER A 956 -17.02 32.86 63.66
C SER A 956 -17.93 33.97 64.17
N HIS A 957 -17.79 34.32 65.45
CA HIS A 957 -18.51 35.43 66.04
C HIS A 957 -17.66 36.08 67.14
N SER A 958 -17.42 37.38 67.06
CA SER A 958 -16.43 38.05 67.93
C SER A 958 -16.81 38.10 69.40
N GLU A 959 -18.09 37.99 69.72
CA GLU A 959 -18.61 38.00 71.10
C GLU A 959 -18.75 36.60 71.72
N ALA A 960 -18.48 35.54 70.95
CA ALA A 960 -18.59 34.16 71.41
C ALA A 960 -17.44 33.76 72.36
N ALA A 961 -17.71 32.85 73.29
CA ALA A 961 -16.74 32.23 74.19
C ALA A 961 -15.65 31.47 73.43
N ASN A 962 -16.02 30.79 72.34
CA ASN A 962 -15.10 30.29 71.33
C ASN A 962 -15.33 31.11 70.04
N PRO A 963 -14.46 32.08 69.71
CA PRO A 963 -14.72 32.99 68.60
C PRO A 963 -14.84 32.32 67.23
N ASN A 964 -14.33 31.09 67.07
CA ASN A 964 -14.34 30.34 65.82
C ASN A 964 -14.80 28.91 66.03
N TYR A 965 -15.41 28.36 64.99
CA TYR A 965 -15.80 26.96 64.92
C TYR A 965 -14.56 26.08 64.75
N ASN A 966 -14.46 25.05 65.58
CA ASN A 966 -13.23 24.30 65.77
C ASN A 966 -13.35 22.80 65.50
N GLN A 967 -14.38 22.40 64.78
CA GLN A 967 -14.56 20.99 64.41
C GLN A 967 -13.95 20.65 63.04
N PHE A 968 -13.59 21.66 62.23
CA PHE A 968 -12.99 21.40 60.93
C PHE A 968 -11.65 20.66 61.03
N ALA A 969 -11.47 19.70 60.15
CA ALA A 969 -10.19 19.01 59.93
C ALA A 969 -9.93 18.94 58.43
N ILE A 970 -8.68 19.19 58.03
CA ILE A 970 -8.25 19.14 56.62
C ILE A 970 -7.16 18.08 56.48
N ALA A 971 -7.39 17.10 55.62
CA ALA A 971 -6.43 16.04 55.34
C ALA A 971 -6.23 15.89 53.83
N PRO A 972 -5.21 16.55 53.24
CA PRO A 972 -4.85 16.31 51.86
C PRO A 972 -4.04 15.02 51.73
N VAL A 973 -4.44 14.14 50.81
CA VAL A 973 -3.74 12.91 50.47
C VAL A 973 -3.25 13.02 49.04
N TYR A 974 -1.94 12.90 48.85
CA TYR A 974 -1.28 12.91 47.54
C TYR A 974 -0.85 11.48 47.20
N MET A 975 -1.22 11.01 46.03
CA MET A 975 -0.88 9.66 45.58
C MET A 975 -0.19 9.73 44.21
N SER A 976 0.96 9.10 44.10
CA SER A 976 1.72 8.94 42.85
C SER A 976 2.89 8.00 43.11
N ARG A 977 3.36 7.30 42.07
CA ARG A 977 4.55 6.43 42.14
C ARG A 977 5.84 7.22 42.38
N MET A 978 5.88 8.51 42.03
CA MET A 978 7.05 9.39 42.26
C MET A 978 7.32 9.73 43.73
N PHE A 979 6.42 9.37 44.66
CA PHE A 979 6.63 9.66 46.08
C PHE A 979 7.50 8.58 46.74
N GLU A 980 8.51 8.99 47.51
CA GLU A 980 9.37 8.08 48.27
C GLU A 980 8.59 7.40 49.44
N ASP A 981 9.10 6.26 49.92
CA ASP A 981 8.53 5.39 50.98
C ASP A 981 7.64 6.16 51.99
N PRO A 982 6.36 5.76 52.19
CA PRO A 982 5.41 6.38 53.12
C PRO A 982 5.95 6.63 54.54
N ARG A 983 7.04 5.96 54.92
CA ARG A 983 7.72 6.03 56.22
C ARG A 983 8.78 7.15 56.31
N SER A 984 9.13 7.82 55.20
CA SER A 984 10.14 8.89 55.15
C SER A 984 9.63 10.19 55.80
N LYS A 985 10.12 10.49 57.01
CA LYS A 985 9.81 11.74 57.73
C LYS A 985 10.50 12.98 57.16
N GLY A 986 11.35 12.85 56.13
CA GLY A 986 12.26 13.89 55.65
C GLY A 986 11.61 14.95 54.75
N ASP A 987 10.38 14.75 54.31
CA ASP A 987 9.90 15.33 53.04
C ASP A 987 8.86 16.46 53.20
N SER A 988 8.60 16.91 54.43
CA SER A 988 7.66 18.01 54.75
C SER A 988 8.00 19.34 54.07
N ALA A 989 9.24 19.50 53.59
CA ALA A 989 9.70 20.70 52.88
C ALA A 989 9.17 20.85 51.44
N ARG A 990 8.72 19.76 50.77
CA ARG A 990 8.37 19.82 49.33
C ARG A 990 7.03 20.51 49.02
N PHE A 991 6.11 20.60 49.99
CA PHE A 991 4.74 21.15 49.84
C PHE A 991 4.37 22.18 50.92
N THR A 992 5.34 22.85 51.53
CA THR A 992 5.10 23.82 52.61
C THR A 992 4.19 24.98 52.16
N GLU A 993 4.30 25.40 50.89
CA GLU A 993 3.43 26.44 50.32
C GLU A 993 1.95 26.04 50.23
N ILE A 994 1.66 24.74 50.07
CA ILE A 994 0.29 24.22 50.06
C ILE A 994 -0.27 24.14 51.48
N ALA A 995 0.58 23.78 52.44
CA ALA A 995 0.22 23.86 53.85
C ALA A 995 -0.17 25.30 54.23
N ASP A 996 0.55 26.31 53.75
CA ASP A 996 0.18 27.71 54.00
C ASP A 996 -1.21 28.08 53.44
N ILE A 997 -1.57 27.58 52.25
CA ILE A 997 -2.90 27.84 51.63
C ILE A 997 -4.02 27.14 52.39
N LEU A 998 -3.83 25.88 52.80
CA LEU A 998 -4.87 25.09 53.45
C LEU A 998 -4.96 25.36 54.97
N GLU A 999 -3.84 25.57 55.65
CA GLU A 999 -3.78 25.79 57.11
C GLU A 999 -4.09 27.25 57.48
N ASN A 1000 -3.72 28.22 56.64
CA ASN A 1000 -4.04 29.64 56.84
C ASN A 1000 -5.11 30.18 55.87
N GLY A 1001 -5.82 29.28 55.19
CA GLY A 1001 -6.84 29.61 54.20
C GLY A 1001 -8.14 30.15 54.80
N SER A 1002 -9.19 30.11 53.99
CA SER A 1002 -10.54 30.56 54.31
C SER A 1002 -11.22 29.65 55.34
N ILE A 1003 -10.79 28.39 55.45
CA ILE A 1003 -11.26 27.44 56.47
C ILE A 1003 -10.45 27.64 57.74
N HIS A 1004 -11.12 28.06 58.81
CA HIS A 1004 -10.45 28.30 60.08
C HIS A 1004 -10.12 26.99 60.79
N LEU A 1005 -8.85 26.82 61.16
CA LEU A 1005 -8.37 25.75 62.03
C LEU A 1005 -7.88 26.35 63.35
N ASP A 1006 -8.31 25.80 64.48
CA ASP A 1006 -8.04 26.31 65.84
C ASP A 1006 -6.59 25.98 66.31
N GLY A 1007 -5.82 25.29 65.46
CA GLY A 1007 -4.43 24.92 65.67
C GLY A 1007 -4.25 23.58 66.39
N GLY A 1008 -3.21 22.83 65.99
CA GLY A 1008 -2.82 21.55 66.62
C GLY A 1008 -3.53 20.31 66.06
N GLY A 1009 -2.97 19.73 65.00
CA GLY A 1009 -3.33 18.40 64.51
C GLY A 1009 -4.67 18.29 63.77
N GLN A 1010 -5.24 19.41 63.31
CA GLN A 1010 -6.41 19.44 62.41
C GLN A 1010 -6.00 19.43 60.93
N TYR A 1011 -4.83 19.99 60.59
CA TYR A 1011 -4.20 19.81 59.28
C TYR A 1011 -3.29 18.58 59.29
N ASN A 1012 -3.60 17.58 58.45
CA ASN A 1012 -2.89 16.30 58.44
C ASN A 1012 -2.63 15.82 56.99
N PRO A 1013 -1.54 16.27 56.35
CA PRO A 1013 -1.19 15.85 55.00
C PRO A 1013 -0.62 14.43 54.98
N ARG A 1014 -0.89 13.68 53.91
CA ARG A 1014 -0.30 12.36 53.66
C ARG A 1014 0.15 12.22 52.21
N ARG A 1015 1.26 11.53 52.00
CA ARG A 1015 1.75 11.12 50.69
C ARG A 1015 1.82 9.61 50.64
N VAL A 1016 1.48 9.04 49.50
CA VAL A 1016 1.41 7.60 49.29
C VAL A 1016 2.11 7.27 47.97
N ALA A 1017 3.08 6.36 48.02
CA ALA A 1017 3.83 5.85 46.87
C ALA A 1017 2.99 4.82 46.08
N PHE A 1018 1.78 5.21 45.70
CA PHE A 1018 0.76 4.38 45.06
C PHE A 1018 -0.05 5.28 44.12
N GLY A 1019 -0.50 4.79 42.98
CA GLY A 1019 -1.21 5.61 41.99
C GLY A 1019 -1.00 5.11 40.57
N GLY A 1020 -1.76 5.70 39.64
CA GLY A 1020 -1.63 5.42 38.21
C GLY A 1020 -0.20 5.65 37.71
N PRO A 1021 0.27 4.89 36.70
CA PRO A 1021 1.66 4.96 36.24
C PRO A 1021 2.12 6.37 35.85
N TRP A 1022 1.21 7.16 35.31
CA TRP A 1022 1.50 8.52 34.82
C TRP A 1022 0.71 9.59 35.59
N ASP A 1023 0.18 9.24 36.75
CA ASP A 1023 -0.78 10.06 37.47
C ASP A 1023 -0.18 10.69 38.72
N VAL A 1024 -0.65 11.91 39.02
CA VAL A 1024 -0.56 12.51 40.35
C VAL A 1024 -1.97 12.85 40.80
N SER A 1025 -2.51 12.04 41.72
CA SER A 1025 -3.83 12.29 42.29
C SER A 1025 -3.72 13.01 43.64
N THR A 1026 -4.65 13.91 43.87
CA THR A 1026 -4.76 14.69 45.10
C THR A 1026 -6.21 14.67 45.55
N THR A 1027 -6.44 14.18 46.77
CA THR A 1027 -7.76 14.23 47.41
C THR A 1027 -7.66 15.02 48.70
N VAL A 1028 -8.37 16.15 48.77
CA VAL A 1028 -8.47 16.92 50.02
C VAL A 1028 -9.76 16.55 50.75
N PHE A 1029 -9.62 15.95 51.94
CA PHE A 1029 -10.75 15.67 52.82
C PHE A 1029 -10.96 16.83 53.80
N VAL A 1030 -12.19 17.36 53.84
CA VAL A 1030 -12.63 18.38 54.78
C VAL A 1030 -13.67 17.76 55.72
N GLY A 1031 -13.23 17.34 56.91
CA GLY A 1031 -14.07 16.74 57.96
C GLY A 1031 -14.68 17.78 58.90
N GLY A 1032 -15.68 17.36 59.68
CA GLY A 1032 -16.37 18.22 60.65
C GLY A 1032 -17.36 19.18 60.01
N VAL A 1033 -18.05 18.73 58.96
CA VAL A 1033 -19.05 19.52 58.24
C VAL A 1033 -20.45 19.21 58.78
N MET A 1034 -21.17 20.25 59.22
CA MET A 1034 -22.59 20.17 59.57
C MET A 1034 -23.47 20.12 58.32
N ALA A 1035 -24.64 19.45 58.35
CA ALA A 1035 -25.58 19.50 57.24
C ALA A 1035 -25.97 20.95 56.91
N ASP A 1036 -26.17 21.77 57.96
CA ASP A 1036 -26.46 23.20 57.86
C ASP A 1036 -25.39 24.02 57.13
N ASN A 1037 -24.17 23.51 56.97
CA ASN A 1037 -23.10 24.17 56.23
C ASN A 1037 -22.94 23.66 54.79
N LEU A 1038 -23.67 22.62 54.37
CA LEU A 1038 -23.70 22.17 52.99
C LEU A 1038 -24.64 23.07 52.17
N ARG A 1039 -24.08 23.83 51.23
CA ARG A 1039 -24.81 24.79 50.38
C ARG A 1039 -26.06 24.17 49.71
N PRO A 1040 -25.99 23.02 49.01
CA PRO A 1040 -27.17 22.45 48.35
C PRO A 1040 -28.21 21.92 49.34
N PHE A 1041 -27.79 21.44 50.52
CA PHE A 1041 -28.69 20.96 51.56
C PHE A 1041 -29.60 22.08 52.09
N ARG A 1042 -29.03 23.27 52.34
CA ARG A 1042 -29.73 24.40 52.95
C ARG A 1042 -30.89 24.95 52.12
N LYS A 1043 -30.83 24.80 50.80
CA LYS A 1043 -31.69 25.52 49.88
C LYS A 1043 -32.26 24.60 48.82
N GLU A 1044 -31.47 24.14 47.87
CA GLU A 1044 -31.96 23.42 46.70
C GLU A 1044 -32.61 22.07 47.07
N TYR A 1045 -31.95 21.28 47.92
CA TYR A 1045 -32.46 19.98 48.35
C TYR A 1045 -33.67 20.12 49.28
N ARG A 1046 -33.58 21.03 50.26
CA ARG A 1046 -34.68 21.33 51.18
C ARG A 1046 -35.94 21.77 50.44
N ASN A 1047 -35.82 22.74 49.53
CA ASN A 1047 -36.96 23.26 48.78
C ASN A 1047 -37.61 22.16 47.93
N ALA A 1048 -36.80 21.28 47.33
CA ALA A 1048 -37.28 20.16 46.55
C ALA A 1048 -38.05 19.16 47.43
N TYR A 1049 -37.50 18.80 48.58
CA TYR A 1049 -38.14 17.90 49.54
C TYR A 1049 -39.47 18.47 50.08
N GLU A 1050 -39.49 19.75 50.47
CA GLU A 1050 -40.71 20.41 50.94
C GLU A 1050 -41.76 20.56 49.84
N SER A 1051 -41.35 20.72 48.57
CA SER A 1051 -42.28 20.75 47.44
C SER A 1051 -42.88 19.37 47.20
N GLU A 1052 -42.05 18.33 47.07
CA GLU A 1052 -42.50 16.95 46.87
C GLU A 1052 -43.45 16.50 47.97
N ARG A 1053 -43.12 16.77 49.24
CA ARG A 1053 -43.99 16.41 50.37
C ARG A 1053 -45.33 17.16 50.34
N ARG A 1054 -45.35 18.42 49.90
CA ARG A 1054 -46.59 19.19 49.73
C ARG A 1054 -47.45 18.66 48.58
N ASP A 1055 -46.81 18.28 47.48
CA ASP A 1055 -47.48 17.86 46.25
C ASP A 1055 -47.99 16.42 46.33
N LEU A 1056 -47.27 15.53 47.02
CA LEU A 1056 -47.63 14.11 47.21
C LEU A 1056 -48.57 13.89 48.42
N GLY A 1057 -48.58 14.77 49.42
CA GLY A 1057 -49.45 14.62 50.60
C GLY A 1057 -49.17 13.33 51.37
N ASP A 1058 -50.21 12.52 51.59
CA ASP A 1058 -50.13 11.22 52.28
C ASP A 1058 -49.26 10.19 51.51
N ASP A 1059 -48.93 10.44 50.24
CA ASP A 1059 -48.04 9.62 49.40
C ASP A 1059 -46.55 10.01 49.52
N GLY A 1060 -46.22 10.94 50.42
CA GLY A 1060 -44.86 11.43 50.65
C GLY A 1060 -43.84 10.36 51.09
N PHE A 1061 -44.30 9.19 51.56
CA PHE A 1061 -43.43 8.07 51.94
C PHE A 1061 -42.58 7.57 50.78
N ILE A 1062 -42.98 7.77 49.51
CA ILE A 1062 -42.23 7.31 48.33
C ILE A 1062 -40.76 7.82 48.33
N ARG A 1063 -40.51 8.98 48.96
CA ARG A 1063 -39.19 9.63 49.02
C ARG A 1063 -38.41 9.37 50.31
N HIS A 1064 -39.07 8.97 51.39
CA HIS A 1064 -38.44 8.93 52.71
C HIS A 1064 -39.16 7.93 53.59
N VAL A 1065 -38.43 6.94 54.12
CA VAL A 1065 -38.91 6.10 55.21
C VAL A 1065 -37.76 5.67 56.13
N HIS A 1066 -37.96 5.83 57.44
CA HIS A 1066 -36.99 5.57 58.50
C HIS A 1066 -37.53 4.64 59.60
N GLY A 1067 -36.64 3.96 60.34
CA GLY A 1067 -36.96 3.21 61.56
C GLY A 1067 -37.67 1.86 61.39
N LEU A 1068 -37.60 1.26 60.20
CA LEU A 1068 -38.46 0.14 59.79
C LEU A 1068 -38.06 -1.22 60.35
N ASP A 1069 -36.77 -1.41 60.61
CA ASP A 1069 -36.18 -2.60 61.23
C ASP A 1069 -36.42 -2.67 62.75
N GLY A 1070 -36.94 -1.60 63.35
CA GLY A 1070 -37.12 -1.49 64.80
C GLY A 1070 -35.82 -1.41 65.61
N ILE A 1071 -34.67 -1.27 64.96
CA ILE A 1071 -33.34 -1.23 65.62
C ILE A 1071 -33.08 0.15 66.24
N ASP A 1072 -33.75 1.19 65.72
CA ASP A 1072 -33.60 2.57 66.17
C ASP A 1072 -34.22 2.83 67.56
N THR A 1073 -33.61 2.25 68.60
CA THR A 1073 -34.02 2.28 70.02
C THR A 1073 -33.93 3.64 70.72
N GLY A 1074 -33.23 4.63 70.14
CA GLY A 1074 -33.25 6.04 70.59
C GLY A 1074 -34.65 6.68 70.58
N THR A 1075 -35.62 5.95 70.02
CA THR A 1075 -37.01 6.34 69.85
C THR A 1075 -37.94 5.70 70.88
N GLY A 1076 -37.44 5.28 72.05
CA GLY A 1076 -38.23 4.54 73.06
C GLY A 1076 -39.56 5.17 73.53
N ASP A 1077 -39.82 6.45 73.23
CA ASP A 1077 -41.13 7.12 73.39
C ASP A 1077 -41.76 7.58 72.04
N PHE A 1078 -41.02 7.52 70.94
CA PHE A 1078 -41.27 8.15 69.64
C PHE A 1078 -41.75 7.24 68.49
N PHE A 1079 -41.70 5.91 68.58
CA PHE A 1079 -42.38 5.01 67.63
C PHE A 1079 -43.12 3.91 68.40
N GLY A 1080 -44.36 3.62 67.99
CA GLY A 1080 -45.10 2.46 68.47
C GLY A 1080 -44.52 1.15 67.95
N GLU A 1081 -44.98 0.03 68.49
CA GLU A 1081 -44.54 -1.34 68.14
C GLU A 1081 -44.71 -1.68 66.64
N TYR A 1082 -45.53 -0.91 65.91
CA TYR A 1082 -45.86 -1.11 64.49
C TYR A 1082 -45.77 0.18 63.63
N ASP A 1083 -45.10 1.22 64.13
CA ASP A 1083 -45.02 2.52 63.45
C ASP A 1083 -43.75 2.63 62.60
N GLY A 1084 -43.85 3.27 61.43
CA GLY A 1084 -42.71 3.81 60.67
C GLY A 1084 -42.63 5.32 60.82
N GLY A 1085 -41.55 5.94 60.34
CA GLY A 1085 -41.36 7.38 60.47
C GLY A 1085 -40.74 8.09 59.28
N PHE A 1086 -41.02 9.38 59.18
CA PHE A 1086 -40.22 10.35 58.43
C PHE A 1086 -39.34 11.10 59.41
N VAL A 1087 -38.02 11.14 59.17
CA VAL A 1087 -37.06 11.85 60.03
C VAL A 1087 -36.28 12.85 59.19
N HIS A 1088 -36.74 14.09 59.15
CA HIS A 1088 -36.12 15.13 58.33
C HIS A 1088 -35.82 16.38 59.13
N ARG A 1089 -34.92 17.22 58.61
CA ARG A 1089 -34.69 18.56 59.13
C ARG A 1089 -35.85 19.49 58.79
N ASP A 1090 -36.52 20.05 59.81
CA ASP A 1090 -37.56 21.08 59.66
C ASP A 1090 -36.95 22.49 59.78
N ARG A 1091 -35.93 22.64 60.64
CA ARG A 1091 -35.22 23.91 60.84
C ARG A 1091 -33.74 23.73 60.62
N LEU A 1092 -33.10 24.80 60.17
CA LEU A 1092 -31.67 24.84 59.90
C LEU A 1092 -31.04 26.00 60.66
N PHE A 1093 -29.82 25.81 61.13
CA PHE A 1093 -29.00 26.93 61.58
C PHE A 1093 -28.67 27.84 60.39
N ASN A 1094 -28.82 29.13 60.60
CA ASN A 1094 -28.36 30.13 59.66
C ASN A 1094 -27.13 30.84 60.21
N PHE A 1095 -25.93 30.44 59.77
CA PHE A 1095 -24.69 31.08 60.23
C PHE A 1095 -24.49 32.54 59.79
N ASN A 1096 -25.41 33.11 58.99
CA ASN A 1096 -25.47 34.57 58.78
C ASN A 1096 -26.27 35.30 59.86
N ASP A 1097 -26.98 34.57 60.72
CA ASP A 1097 -27.69 35.09 61.88
C ASP A 1097 -26.77 34.98 63.10
N ASP A 1098 -26.53 36.12 63.75
CA ASP A 1098 -25.64 36.21 64.90
C ASP A 1098 -26.10 35.27 66.04
N ASP A 1099 -27.41 35.07 66.22
CA ASP A 1099 -27.95 34.24 67.30
C ASP A 1099 -27.62 32.74 67.09
N ASP A 1100 -27.74 32.24 65.86
CA ASP A 1100 -27.46 30.84 65.51
C ASP A 1100 -25.95 30.56 65.51
N ALA A 1101 -25.15 31.47 64.96
CA ALA A 1101 -23.70 31.36 65.00
C ALA A 1101 -23.20 31.40 66.46
N LEU A 1102 -23.67 32.35 67.27
CA LEU A 1102 -23.30 32.44 68.69
C LEU A 1102 -23.77 31.23 69.48
N PHE A 1103 -24.94 30.66 69.18
CA PHE A 1103 -25.41 29.43 69.82
C PHE A 1103 -24.47 28.25 69.59
N VAL A 1104 -24.05 28.00 68.34
CA VAL A 1104 -23.13 26.89 68.03
C VAL A 1104 -21.74 27.12 68.62
N LEU A 1105 -21.28 28.36 68.71
CA LEU A 1105 -19.95 28.71 69.21
C LEU A 1105 -19.85 28.73 70.76
N ASP A 1106 -20.92 29.07 71.47
CA ASP A 1106 -20.92 29.25 72.93
C ASP A 1106 -21.30 28.00 73.74
N ASN A 1107 -21.97 27.04 73.11
CA ASN A 1107 -22.54 25.89 73.81
C ASN A 1107 -21.67 24.65 73.65
N ASP A 1108 -21.78 23.75 74.61
CA ASP A 1108 -21.13 22.45 74.56
C ASP A 1108 -21.85 21.50 73.59
N GLU A 1109 -21.13 20.46 73.16
CA GLU A 1109 -21.63 19.46 72.20
C GLU A 1109 -23.01 18.90 72.57
N PRO A 1110 -23.30 18.46 73.83
CA PRO A 1110 -24.62 17.94 74.18
C PRO A 1110 -25.75 18.96 73.96
N THR A 1111 -25.52 20.23 74.26
CA THR A 1111 -26.53 21.29 74.08
C THR A 1111 -26.80 21.57 72.60
N ILE A 1112 -25.76 21.50 71.75
CA ILE A 1112 -25.92 21.63 70.30
C ILE A 1112 -26.68 20.42 69.74
N VAL A 1113 -26.33 19.21 70.17
CA VAL A 1113 -27.01 17.96 69.80
C VAL A 1113 -28.49 18.02 70.18
N ASP A 1114 -28.83 18.41 71.42
CA ASP A 1114 -30.22 18.56 71.87
C ASP A 1114 -31.01 19.56 71.01
N ARG A 1115 -30.38 20.66 70.60
CA ARG A 1115 -31.00 21.65 69.72
C ARG A 1115 -31.25 21.07 68.32
N LEU A 1116 -30.28 20.37 67.77
CA LEU A 1116 -30.40 19.76 66.45
C LEU A 1116 -31.44 18.65 66.45
N LEU A 1117 -31.51 17.82 67.49
CA LEU A 1117 -32.59 16.83 67.64
C LEU A 1117 -33.95 17.52 67.69
N ALA A 1118 -34.09 18.68 68.35
CA ALA A 1118 -35.32 19.47 68.36
C ALA A 1118 -35.66 20.16 67.03
N TYR A 1119 -34.73 20.22 66.08
CA TYR A 1119 -34.93 20.74 64.73
C TYR A 1119 -35.21 19.62 63.71
N HIS A 1120 -35.02 18.36 64.10
CA HIS A 1120 -35.58 17.23 63.39
C HIS A 1120 -37.07 17.12 63.74
N ASP A 1121 -37.89 16.95 62.72
CA ASP A 1121 -39.28 16.56 62.90
C ASP A 1121 -39.42 15.06 62.63
N ILE A 1122 -40.21 14.41 63.48
CA ILE A 1122 -40.46 12.97 63.42
C ILE A 1122 -41.97 12.78 63.26
N GLU A 1123 -42.38 12.51 62.03
CA GLU A 1123 -43.77 12.20 61.71
C GLU A 1123 -43.93 10.68 61.61
N ARG A 1124 -44.84 10.12 62.42
CA ARG A 1124 -45.13 8.69 62.42
C ARG A 1124 -46.21 8.36 61.40
N PHE A 1125 -46.14 7.17 60.83
CA PHE A 1125 -47.24 6.59 60.08
C PHE A 1125 -47.43 5.12 60.47
N ASP A 1126 -48.68 4.67 60.42
CA ASP A 1126 -49.05 3.28 60.70
C ASP A 1126 -48.72 2.39 59.50
N SER A 1127 -48.47 1.10 59.76
CA SER A 1127 -48.32 0.11 58.70
C SER A 1127 -49.57 0.07 57.79
N LYS A 1128 -49.38 0.27 56.48
CA LYS A 1128 -50.45 0.20 55.46
C LYS A 1128 -50.99 -1.22 55.28
N VAL A 1129 -50.18 -2.22 55.60
CA VAL A 1129 -50.56 -3.63 55.61
C VAL A 1129 -50.34 -4.18 57.02
N PRO A 1130 -51.33 -4.89 57.63
CA PRO A 1130 -51.17 -5.44 58.97
C PRO A 1130 -50.02 -6.46 59.02
N ILE A 1131 -49.05 -6.20 59.91
CA ILE A 1131 -48.01 -7.17 60.29
C ILE A 1131 -48.51 -7.87 61.57
N GLY A 1132 -48.56 -9.20 61.56
CA GLY A 1132 -49.14 -10.01 62.63
C GLY A 1132 -48.38 -9.89 63.96
N ASP A 1133 -49.09 -10.09 65.08
CA ASP A 1133 -48.50 -10.08 66.43
C ASP A 1133 -47.33 -11.06 66.52
N LYS A 1134 -46.15 -10.58 66.93
CA LYS A 1134 -44.95 -11.41 67.19
C LYS A 1134 -45.13 -12.36 68.39
N ASP A 1135 -46.28 -12.33 69.07
CA ASP A 1135 -46.64 -13.17 70.24
C ASP A 1135 -47.41 -14.44 69.83
N GLY A 1136 -46.81 -15.23 68.93
CA GLY A 1136 -47.43 -16.39 68.31
C GLY A 1136 -46.75 -17.73 68.55
N ASP A 1137 -45.78 -17.87 69.45
CA ASP A 1137 -45.28 -19.18 69.93
C ASP A 1137 -44.63 -19.03 71.32
N GLU A 1138 -45.35 -19.47 72.37
CA GLU A 1138 -44.81 -19.86 73.68
C GLU A 1138 -44.40 -21.34 73.69
#